data_AF-A0A3D3JPV9-F1
#
_entry.id   AF-A0A3D3JPV9-F1
#
_cell.length_a   1.000
_cell.length_b   1.000
_cell.length_c   1.000
_cell.angle_alpha   90.00
_cell.angle_beta   90.00
_cell.angle_gamma   90.00
#
_symmetry.space_group_name_H-M   'P 1'
#
loop_
_entity.id
_entity.type
_entity.pdbx_description
1 polymer ?
#
loop_
_entity_poly.entity_id
_entity_poly.type
_entity_poly.pdbx_seq_one_letter_code
_entity_poly.pdbx_strand_id
1 'polypeptide(L)'
;MRTAACRIKISVNERRLREMNRLLILTGFLAFTVASVYAVTSTYPDDFPDKGMAQTLEDIPDGTIADPTVLEIRSDDYDLTKFVNLRGKKHITVRGIDGRPTLHVKTKGSGGNEVFLPAGCEGVRFENLRIEVEASGVRNLFEGAKGLTLYRVDMLNEADAKTAVQRGAAIEDCNIEGFEHATWPPPVDLFGPFDGVVFADANANGTQDPGEKGISGVQVNHGPDITFTDSRGRYELPQGPRDFVFITRPSGYRPTGPFYYFLAEQDQQRSRYDFALVKDPDAPVDDVTFVQMSDTHCYIDDAWTENWRMLVEELNALETDTAFIMDTGDVVDPTRNNAPEYALFTQEIAGFKTPFLMVPGNHDPDHSNKEDRWSNYKKYCGVMDYSFDFGAYHFIAVNDYMFSDEAFATWLKKDLEINQDKYVIFFLHHPMAARIKGEFDNIVGIDRYPKIIAAFAGHWHATHRFMYKGVSFIETQSVPWGGGDGTPAGYRIVFLEDGKVTTKIRYAGVKEHMAIVFPDAATPVEPGRVRILVNVYDSSAELAKVAYSVDGGEESLMAPVGDWSWVATTPVAPEQGQHSLEVRATSKGGRSWKRKSTFRVAGKEYAAPQTRSEWPCFQGNVRHTGIAEDKVTAPLRLAWFHNTGGQLRVGSPVVADGMVFAGVDDSANNRESGVVAVDAATGKRLWKVAADSPVKATPALGNGRVVFISYLGTVYCVESRTGDIAWKYNLGDGTEPLGGRSPIVVDGVAYVGAVNGPLTPIAGPTFIAVELSTGRIKWKTSIPDTRDIAHHGYLATGYKDGQLYLAESKRGLYVLDASNGEIIWAGKDLVGSSTSTGITIGDKLCFMGNLSGSLFAVDPAARKRQWKLNLWLGDEYRPLHSTPAYLESTLYIGTHYGTLTALNVQSHEKIWEFHTQPALVNPSHRIPFAQEHGPVLSSPVISGELVYFGSVDGWFYAVSRATGKEIWKYRIGSPIMTSAAVSGNTVFVGALDGNLYAFTRQETGRLQ
;
A
#
# COMPACT_ATOMS: atom_id res chain seq x y z
N MET A 1 -6.20 -42.42 36.84
CA MET A 1 -5.01 -43.30 36.71
C MET A 1 -5.14 -44.02 35.38
N ARG A 2 -4.22 -44.07 34.41
CA ARG A 2 -2.78 -43.79 34.30
C ARG A 2 -2.48 -43.43 32.82
N THR A 3 -1.40 -42.67 32.63
CA THR A 3 -0.65 -42.42 31.39
C THR A 3 -0.15 -43.70 30.71
N ALA A 4 -0.02 -43.68 29.38
CA ALA A 4 0.97 -44.47 28.64
C ALA A 4 1.35 -43.78 27.31
N ALA A 5 2.61 -43.37 27.21
CA ALA A 5 3.27 -43.01 25.96
C ALA A 5 3.74 -44.29 25.24
N CYS A 6 3.81 -44.27 23.90
CA CYS A 6 4.54 -45.29 23.14
C CYS A 6 5.48 -44.63 22.12
N ARG A 7 6.77 -44.96 22.23
CA ARG A 7 7.85 -44.67 21.27
C ARG A 7 7.85 -45.77 20.21
N ILE A 8 8.03 -45.42 18.94
CA ILE A 8 8.35 -46.39 17.87
C ILE A 8 9.86 -46.35 17.58
N LYS A 9 10.43 -47.55 17.51
CA LYS A 9 11.85 -47.88 17.34
C LYS A 9 12.07 -48.24 15.87
N ILE A 10 12.98 -47.57 15.17
CA ILE A 10 13.35 -47.92 13.78
C ILE A 10 14.46 -48.98 13.84
N SER A 11 14.22 -50.16 13.27
CA SER A 11 15.25 -51.17 13.03
C SER A 11 15.56 -51.25 11.54
N VAL A 12 16.79 -50.93 11.16
CA VAL A 12 17.29 -51.01 9.78
C VAL A 12 17.82 -52.43 9.52
N ASN A 13 17.36 -53.06 8.44
CA ASN A 13 17.86 -54.35 7.99
C ASN A 13 19.05 -54.12 7.03
N GLU A 14 20.28 -54.43 7.48
CA GLU A 14 21.56 -54.17 6.79
C GLU A 14 21.81 -54.97 5.50
N ARG A 15 20.85 -55.78 5.02
CA ARG A 15 21.06 -56.59 3.81
C ARG A 15 20.71 -55.91 2.49
N ARG A 16 20.02 -54.75 2.52
CA ARG A 16 19.72 -53.93 1.32
C ARG A 16 20.60 -52.69 1.14
N LEU A 17 21.47 -52.39 2.10
CA LEU A 17 22.38 -51.23 2.06
C LEU A 17 23.61 -51.44 1.16
N ARG A 18 23.74 -52.60 0.49
CA ARG A 18 24.89 -52.93 -0.38
C ARG A 18 24.61 -52.88 -1.89
N GLU A 19 23.36 -52.69 -2.32
CA GLU A 19 23.04 -52.59 -3.76
C GLU A 19 22.72 -51.16 -4.25
N MET A 20 22.64 -50.16 -3.37
CA MET A 20 22.39 -48.76 -3.74
C MET A 20 23.65 -47.89 -3.86
N ASN A 21 24.77 -48.45 -4.31
CA ASN A 21 26.04 -47.72 -4.43
C ASN A 21 26.46 -47.40 -5.88
N ARG A 22 25.51 -47.27 -6.83
CA ARG A 22 25.84 -46.88 -8.22
C ARG A 22 24.96 -45.82 -8.90
N LEU A 23 24.03 -45.16 -8.21
CA LEU A 23 23.43 -43.92 -8.73
C LEU A 23 23.49 -42.81 -7.67
N LEU A 24 24.69 -42.26 -7.51
CA LEU A 24 24.94 -40.96 -6.91
C LEU A 24 25.05 -39.96 -8.06
N ILE A 25 23.94 -39.30 -8.42
CA ILE A 25 23.80 -37.98 -9.07
C ILE A 25 22.29 -37.72 -9.02
N LEU A 26 21.84 -36.88 -8.06
CA LEU A 26 20.50 -36.27 -7.86
C LEU A 26 20.12 -36.23 -6.37
N THR A 27 20.99 -35.69 -5.53
CA THR A 27 20.57 -35.00 -4.31
C THR A 27 20.38 -33.53 -4.64
N GLY A 28 19.18 -33.20 -5.12
CA GLY A 28 18.76 -31.82 -5.40
C GLY A 28 17.24 -31.59 -5.38
N PHE A 29 16.42 -32.60 -5.05
CA PHE A 29 14.97 -32.50 -5.26
C PHE A 29 14.08 -32.94 -4.09
N LEU A 30 14.62 -33.42 -2.96
CA LEU A 30 13.81 -33.90 -1.84
C LEU A 30 13.61 -32.87 -0.70
N ALA A 31 13.73 -31.58 -1.01
CA ALA A 31 13.29 -30.49 -0.13
C ALA A 31 12.04 -29.75 -0.66
N PHE A 32 11.51 -30.15 -1.83
CA PHE A 32 10.48 -29.37 -2.52
C PHE A 32 9.05 -29.94 -2.43
N THR A 33 8.86 -31.16 -1.92
CA THR A 33 7.55 -31.85 -2.03
C THR A 33 6.70 -31.83 -0.76
N VAL A 34 7.13 -31.18 0.32
CA VAL A 34 6.28 -30.96 1.52
C VAL A 34 5.63 -29.56 1.51
N ALA A 35 5.98 -28.69 0.55
CA ALA A 35 5.45 -27.33 0.46
C ALA A 35 4.20 -27.19 -0.44
N SER A 36 3.85 -28.20 -1.24
CA SER A 36 2.96 -27.98 -2.41
C SER A 36 1.51 -28.44 -2.24
N VAL A 37 1.08 -28.90 -1.06
CA VAL A 37 -0.30 -29.43 -0.84
C VAL A 37 -1.15 -28.57 0.11
N TYR A 38 -0.69 -27.37 0.50
CA TYR A 38 -1.46 -26.43 1.31
C TYR A 38 -1.91 -25.15 0.57
N ALA A 39 -1.89 -25.17 -0.76
CA ALA A 39 -2.08 -23.97 -1.59
C ALA A 39 -3.33 -24.02 -2.49
N VAL A 40 -4.48 -24.51 -2.00
CA VAL A 40 -5.80 -24.25 -2.63
C VAL A 40 -6.88 -24.20 -1.55
N THR A 41 -6.96 -23.09 -0.82
CA THR A 41 -8.20 -22.50 -0.25
C THR A 41 -7.81 -21.25 0.55
N SER A 42 -7.78 -20.07 -0.09
CA SER A 42 -7.79 -18.81 0.64
C SER A 42 -8.41 -17.68 -0.19
N THR A 43 -9.74 -17.69 -0.25
CA THR A 43 -10.56 -16.50 -0.54
C THR A 43 -11.49 -16.34 0.66
N TYR A 44 -11.08 -15.54 1.63
CA TYR A 44 -11.99 -14.90 2.58
C TYR A 44 -11.99 -13.41 2.23
N PRO A 45 -13.14 -12.81 1.88
CA PRO A 45 -13.25 -11.36 1.76
C PRO A 45 -13.32 -10.76 3.17
N ASP A 46 -12.44 -9.81 3.45
CA ASP A 46 -12.41 -9.02 4.70
C ASP A 46 -13.38 -7.82 4.69
N ASP A 47 -14.33 -7.78 3.75
CA ASP A 47 -15.41 -6.79 3.72
C ASP A 47 -16.78 -7.42 3.97
N PHE A 48 -17.27 -7.29 5.20
CA PHE A 48 -18.70 -7.29 5.48
C PHE A 48 -19.05 -6.06 6.31
N PRO A 49 -19.85 -5.12 5.80
CA PRO A 49 -20.54 -4.16 6.65
C PRO A 49 -21.60 -4.91 7.47
N ASP A 50 -21.60 -4.66 8.79
CA ASP A 50 -22.62 -5.13 9.72
C ASP A 50 -24.02 -4.73 9.22
N LYS A 51 -24.83 -5.72 8.82
CA LYS A 51 -26.28 -5.56 8.68
C LYS A 51 -26.99 -6.67 9.45
N GLY A 52 -27.64 -6.27 10.54
CA GLY A 52 -28.74 -6.98 11.20
C GLY A 52 -28.41 -7.52 12.58
N MET A 53 -29.01 -6.92 13.61
CA MET A 53 -29.02 -7.39 15.00
C MET A 53 -29.22 -8.91 15.11
N ALA A 54 -28.29 -9.61 15.75
CA ALA A 54 -28.56 -10.92 16.33
C ALA A 54 -28.84 -10.72 17.83
N GLN A 55 -30.10 -10.93 18.24
CA GLN A 55 -30.45 -11.11 19.64
C GLN A 55 -29.60 -12.25 20.23
N THR A 56 -28.88 -11.96 21.30
CA THR A 56 -28.21 -12.98 22.12
C THR A 56 -29.21 -13.75 22.97
N LEU A 57 -28.90 -15.02 23.22
CA LEU A 57 -29.71 -16.09 23.81
C LEU A 57 -30.11 -15.91 25.30
N GLU A 58 -30.31 -14.69 25.79
CA GLU A 58 -30.64 -14.43 27.20
C GLU A 58 -32.15 -14.41 27.53
N ASP A 59 -33.06 -14.59 26.56
CA ASP A 59 -34.51 -14.42 26.76
C ASP A 59 -35.39 -15.68 26.50
N ILE A 60 -34.97 -16.88 26.88
CA ILE A 60 -35.89 -18.04 26.93
C ILE A 60 -36.33 -18.27 28.38
N PRO A 61 -37.64 -18.18 28.71
CA PRO A 61 -38.13 -18.42 30.06
C PRO A 61 -37.78 -19.81 30.55
N ASP A 62 -37.19 -19.89 31.75
CA ASP A 62 -36.98 -21.14 32.49
C ASP A 62 -38.29 -21.93 32.58
N GLY A 63 -38.37 -23.11 31.95
CA GLY A 63 -39.55 -23.95 32.19
C GLY A 63 -39.79 -25.20 31.33
N THR A 64 -39.17 -25.39 30.17
CA THR A 64 -39.49 -26.58 29.34
C THR A 64 -38.31 -27.09 28.52
N ILE A 65 -37.37 -27.80 29.15
CA ILE A 65 -36.65 -28.90 28.47
C ILE A 65 -36.54 -30.06 29.46
N ALA A 66 -37.31 -31.11 29.22
CA ALA A 66 -37.18 -32.39 29.89
C ALA A 66 -36.06 -33.19 29.19
N ASP A 67 -35.06 -33.61 29.98
CA ASP A 67 -33.87 -34.38 29.58
C ASP A 67 -32.82 -33.63 28.72
N PRO A 68 -31.58 -33.41 29.23
CA PRO A 68 -30.51 -32.71 28.50
C PRO A 68 -29.97 -33.48 27.27
N THR A 69 -30.52 -34.65 26.96
CA THR A 69 -30.20 -35.45 25.77
C THR A 69 -31.26 -35.39 24.67
N VAL A 70 -32.42 -34.75 24.88
CA VAL A 70 -33.47 -34.62 23.86
C VAL A 70 -33.85 -33.16 23.64
N LEU A 71 -33.71 -32.67 22.42
CA LEU A 71 -34.10 -31.32 22.00
C LEU A 71 -35.37 -31.39 21.16
N GLU A 72 -36.45 -30.79 21.62
CA GLU A 72 -37.74 -30.77 20.92
C GLU A 72 -37.91 -29.47 20.12
N ILE A 73 -38.29 -29.58 18.85
CA ILE A 73 -38.45 -28.44 17.93
C ILE A 73 -39.91 -28.36 17.45
N ARG A 74 -40.52 -27.18 17.58
CA ARG A 74 -41.84 -26.82 17.03
C ARG A 74 -41.69 -26.03 15.72
N SER A 75 -42.74 -26.05 14.90
CA SER A 75 -42.76 -25.88 13.45
C SER A 75 -42.47 -24.48 12.87
N ASP A 76 -41.51 -23.72 13.40
CA ASP A 76 -41.10 -22.44 12.82
C ASP A 76 -39.58 -22.45 12.55
N ASP A 77 -39.14 -22.00 11.37
CA ASP A 77 -37.78 -22.12 10.81
C ASP A 77 -36.62 -22.01 11.83
N TYR A 78 -35.93 -23.12 12.09
CA TYR A 78 -34.71 -23.17 12.91
C TYR A 78 -33.46 -23.23 12.01
N ASP A 79 -32.58 -22.23 12.14
CA ASP A 79 -31.27 -22.18 11.48
C ASP A 79 -30.20 -22.86 12.36
N LEU A 80 -29.51 -23.87 11.81
CA LEU A 80 -28.46 -24.62 12.50
C LEU A 80 -27.22 -23.78 12.87
N THR A 81 -27.03 -22.60 12.26
CA THR A 81 -25.94 -21.69 12.64
C THR A 81 -26.08 -21.17 14.07
N LYS A 82 -27.25 -21.31 14.69
CA LYS A 82 -27.51 -20.93 16.10
C LYS A 82 -27.06 -21.99 17.12
N PHE A 83 -26.59 -23.17 16.70
CA PHE A 83 -26.13 -24.26 17.59
C PHE A 83 -24.67 -24.16 18.07
N VAL A 84 -24.16 -22.95 18.28
CA VAL A 84 -22.78 -22.73 18.75
C VAL A 84 -22.52 -23.27 20.17
N ASN A 85 -23.58 -23.58 20.94
CA ASN A 85 -23.48 -24.00 22.34
C ASN A 85 -23.51 -25.52 22.63
N LEU A 86 -23.38 -26.40 21.62
CA LEU A 86 -23.40 -27.87 21.84
C LEU A 86 -22.01 -28.53 22.00
N ARG A 87 -20.92 -27.75 22.00
CA ARG A 87 -19.57 -28.30 22.17
C ARG A 87 -19.44 -29.07 23.50
N GLY A 88 -19.11 -30.36 23.41
CA GLY A 88 -18.78 -31.22 24.56
C GLY A 88 -19.90 -32.13 25.07
N LYS A 89 -21.06 -32.20 24.39
CA LYS A 89 -22.19 -33.07 24.75
C LYS A 89 -22.24 -34.29 23.82
N LYS A 90 -22.46 -35.51 24.35
CA LYS A 90 -22.56 -36.78 23.60
C LYS A 90 -24.01 -37.31 23.62
N HIS A 91 -24.45 -37.97 22.55
CA HIS A 91 -25.76 -38.65 22.42
C HIS A 91 -27.00 -37.73 22.55
N ILE A 92 -27.22 -36.84 21.57
CA ILE A 92 -28.35 -35.89 21.55
C ILE A 92 -29.40 -36.35 20.52
N THR A 93 -30.69 -36.38 20.88
CA THR A 93 -31.80 -36.61 19.95
C THR A 93 -32.54 -35.31 19.69
N VAL A 94 -32.68 -34.91 18.43
CA VAL A 94 -33.47 -33.74 18.01
C VAL A 94 -34.79 -34.25 17.43
N ARG A 95 -35.92 -33.90 18.04
CA ARG A 95 -37.25 -34.44 17.68
C ARG A 95 -38.23 -33.33 17.31
N GLY A 96 -38.87 -33.46 16.15
CA GLY A 96 -40.02 -32.62 15.77
C GLY A 96 -41.29 -33.09 16.48
N ILE A 97 -41.94 -32.19 17.23
CA ILE A 97 -43.07 -32.60 18.08
C ILE A 97 -44.46 -32.43 17.45
N ASP A 98 -44.60 -31.59 16.41
CA ASP A 98 -45.87 -31.37 15.72
C ASP A 98 -45.64 -31.26 14.20
N GLY A 99 -46.31 -32.11 13.40
CA GLY A 99 -46.38 -32.03 11.94
C GLY A 99 -45.05 -31.91 11.18
N ARG A 100 -44.30 -33.01 11.02
CA ARG A 100 -43.01 -33.12 10.27
C ARG A 100 -42.34 -31.77 9.93
N PRO A 101 -41.82 -31.03 10.92
CA PRO A 101 -41.24 -29.73 10.68
C PRO A 101 -39.97 -29.83 9.82
N THR A 102 -39.73 -28.81 9.00
CA THR A 102 -38.57 -28.76 8.09
C THR A 102 -37.41 -28.02 8.75
N LEU A 103 -36.24 -28.66 8.79
CA LEU A 103 -34.97 -28.09 9.25
C LEU A 103 -34.15 -27.67 8.04
N HIS A 104 -33.92 -26.37 7.88
CA HIS A 104 -33.16 -25.81 6.76
C HIS A 104 -31.67 -25.68 7.10
N VAL A 105 -30.80 -26.28 6.28
CA VAL A 105 -29.34 -26.29 6.45
C VAL A 105 -28.70 -25.56 5.28
N LYS A 106 -28.25 -24.32 5.50
CA LYS A 106 -27.48 -23.57 4.48
C LYS A 106 -26.01 -23.95 4.54
N THR A 107 -25.47 -24.41 3.42
CA THR A 107 -24.03 -24.67 3.28
C THR A 107 -23.38 -23.57 2.44
N LYS A 108 -22.23 -23.05 2.87
CA LYS A 108 -21.43 -22.08 2.10
C LYS A 108 -20.32 -22.83 1.35
N GLY A 109 -20.38 -22.89 0.02
CA GLY A 109 -19.23 -23.17 -0.85
C GLY A 109 -19.36 -24.36 -1.81
N SER A 110 -18.83 -24.20 -3.03
CA SER A 110 -18.81 -25.15 -4.15
C SER A 110 -17.54 -26.03 -4.19
N GLY A 111 -17.35 -26.83 -3.16
CA GLY A 111 -16.49 -28.01 -3.17
C GLY A 111 -17.23 -29.11 -2.42
N GLY A 112 -17.08 -30.38 -2.80
CA GLY A 112 -17.81 -31.48 -2.17
C GLY A 112 -17.74 -31.38 -0.64
N ASN A 113 -18.86 -31.04 0.00
CA ASN A 113 -18.91 -30.74 1.43
C ASN A 113 -19.81 -31.77 2.11
N GLU A 114 -19.18 -32.66 2.87
CA GLU A 114 -19.85 -33.39 3.93
C GLU A 114 -20.31 -32.40 5.02
N VAL A 115 -21.52 -32.56 5.53
CA VAL A 115 -22.01 -31.77 6.67
C VAL A 115 -21.31 -32.27 7.94
N PHE A 116 -20.25 -31.59 8.38
CA PHE A 116 -19.60 -31.92 9.64
C PHE A 116 -20.36 -31.31 10.82
N LEU A 117 -20.85 -32.18 11.70
CA LEU A 117 -21.10 -31.79 13.08
C LEU A 117 -19.77 -31.39 13.72
N PRO A 118 -19.72 -30.34 14.57
CA PRO A 118 -18.49 -29.93 15.21
C PRO A 118 -17.81 -31.10 15.94
N ALA A 119 -16.47 -31.17 15.88
CA ALA A 119 -15.71 -32.22 16.53
C ALA A 119 -16.10 -32.36 18.02
N GLY A 120 -16.49 -33.57 18.43
CA GLY A 120 -16.98 -33.88 19.78
C GLY A 120 -18.49 -34.22 19.89
N CYS A 121 -19.26 -34.05 18.82
CA CYS A 121 -20.68 -34.42 18.75
C CYS A 121 -20.88 -35.86 18.23
N GLU A 122 -20.43 -36.86 18.97
CA GLU A 122 -20.68 -38.27 18.63
C GLU A 122 -22.13 -38.68 19.00
N GLY A 123 -22.91 -39.15 18.03
CA GLY A 123 -24.20 -39.80 18.26
C GLY A 123 -25.45 -38.89 18.25
N VAL A 124 -25.53 -37.89 17.36
CA VAL A 124 -26.74 -37.07 17.18
C VAL A 124 -27.80 -37.81 16.34
N ARG A 125 -29.05 -37.84 16.78
CA ARG A 125 -30.17 -38.53 16.10
C ARG A 125 -31.31 -37.55 15.79
N PHE A 126 -31.86 -37.57 14.57
CA PHE A 126 -33.03 -36.76 14.20
C PHE A 126 -34.26 -37.65 14.10
N GLU A 127 -35.36 -37.26 14.74
CA GLU A 127 -36.62 -37.99 14.75
C GLU A 127 -37.79 -37.09 14.33
N ASN A 128 -38.61 -37.57 13.39
CA ASN A 128 -39.85 -36.91 12.98
C ASN A 128 -39.67 -35.50 12.36
N LEU A 129 -38.57 -35.28 11.63
CA LEU A 129 -38.20 -34.04 10.94
C LEU A 129 -38.03 -34.26 9.43
N ARG A 130 -38.23 -33.21 8.62
CA ARG A 130 -37.75 -33.11 7.23
C ARG A 130 -36.48 -32.27 7.25
N ILE A 131 -35.43 -32.65 6.53
CA ILE A 131 -34.18 -31.86 6.47
C ILE A 131 -34.01 -31.38 5.04
N GLU A 132 -33.95 -30.06 4.83
CA GLU A 132 -33.69 -29.45 3.54
C GLU A 132 -32.34 -28.76 3.56
N VAL A 133 -31.42 -29.23 2.72
CA VAL A 133 -30.09 -28.65 2.58
C VAL A 133 -30.11 -27.72 1.39
N GLU A 134 -29.96 -26.42 1.63
CA GLU A 134 -29.80 -25.44 0.58
C GLU A 134 -28.30 -25.34 0.26
N ALA A 135 -27.88 -26.09 -0.77
CA ALA A 135 -26.66 -25.80 -1.49
C ALA A 135 -27.00 -24.70 -2.51
N SER A 136 -26.25 -23.60 -2.53
CA SER A 136 -26.40 -22.58 -3.56
C SER A 136 -26.12 -23.21 -4.94
N GLY A 137 -27.15 -23.70 -5.63
CA GLY A 137 -27.02 -24.23 -6.99
C GLY A 137 -28.13 -25.14 -7.53
N VAL A 138 -28.79 -26.02 -6.77
CA VAL A 138 -29.79 -26.96 -7.34
C VAL A 138 -30.91 -27.29 -6.36
N ARG A 139 -32.17 -27.00 -6.73
CA ARG A 139 -33.37 -27.51 -6.03
C ARG A 139 -33.64 -28.95 -6.46
N ASN A 140 -33.55 -29.92 -5.56
CA ASN A 140 -34.17 -31.24 -5.74
C ASN A 140 -35.02 -31.60 -4.52
N LEU A 141 -36.33 -31.76 -4.75
CA LEU A 141 -37.34 -32.21 -3.80
C LEU A 141 -37.35 -33.75 -3.74
N PHE A 142 -37.23 -34.34 -2.55
CA PHE A 142 -37.52 -35.77 -2.33
C PHE A 142 -38.70 -35.93 -1.38
N GLU A 143 -39.84 -36.36 -1.92
CA GLU A 143 -40.96 -36.92 -1.16
C GLU A 143 -40.94 -38.45 -1.26
N GLY A 144 -40.98 -39.14 -0.11
CA GLY A 144 -41.34 -40.57 -0.05
C GLY A 144 -40.50 -41.46 0.85
N ALA A 145 -41.13 -41.94 1.92
CA ALA A 145 -40.89 -43.21 2.64
C ALA A 145 -39.54 -43.50 3.38
N LYS A 146 -39.65 -43.39 4.72
CA LYS A 146 -39.11 -44.25 5.80
C LYS A 146 -37.88 -45.15 5.54
N GLY A 147 -36.82 -44.86 6.31
CA GLY A 147 -35.79 -45.84 6.71
C GLY A 147 -34.43 -45.62 6.05
N LEU A 148 -33.70 -44.56 6.44
CA LEU A 148 -32.32 -44.32 6.01
C LEU A 148 -31.33 -44.93 7.01
N THR A 149 -30.63 -45.99 6.59
CA THR A 149 -29.27 -46.30 7.06
C THR A 149 -28.37 -46.13 5.85
N LEU A 150 -27.53 -45.09 5.83
CA LEU A 150 -26.56 -44.84 4.77
C LEU A 150 -25.32 -45.70 4.99
N TYR A 151 -25.16 -46.75 4.18
CA TYR A 151 -23.85 -47.28 3.82
C TYR A 151 -23.78 -47.41 2.29
N ARG A 152 -22.78 -46.72 1.71
CA ARG A 152 -22.05 -47.03 0.47
C ARG A 152 -22.79 -46.85 -0.88
N VAL A 153 -22.25 -45.95 -1.71
CA VAL A 153 -22.38 -45.99 -3.18
C VAL A 153 -21.07 -46.58 -3.72
N ASP A 154 -21.16 -47.67 -4.47
CA ASP A 154 -20.03 -48.36 -5.09
C ASP A 154 -19.60 -47.69 -6.41
N MET A 155 -18.29 -47.62 -6.64
CA MET A 155 -17.66 -47.62 -7.97
C MET A 155 -16.39 -48.48 -7.90
N LEU A 156 -16.57 -49.80 -7.87
CA LEU A 156 -15.66 -50.83 -8.40
C LEU A 156 -16.51 -52.09 -8.62
N ASN A 157 -16.47 -52.71 -9.80
CA ASN A 157 -17.13 -54.01 -9.95
C ASN A 157 -16.42 -55.05 -9.05
N GLU A 158 -17.18 -56.00 -8.51
CA GLU A 158 -16.70 -56.97 -7.52
C GLU A 158 -15.68 -57.98 -8.09
N ALA A 159 -15.56 -58.09 -9.42
CA ALA A 159 -14.66 -59.01 -10.09
C ALA A 159 -13.21 -58.50 -10.13
N ASP A 160 -13.00 -57.18 -10.25
CA ASP A 160 -11.68 -56.58 -10.32
C ASP A 160 -11.03 -56.46 -8.92
N ALA A 161 -11.84 -56.18 -7.89
CA ALA A 161 -11.36 -56.13 -6.50
C ALA A 161 -10.94 -57.52 -5.96
N LYS A 162 -11.63 -58.60 -6.37
CA LYS A 162 -11.25 -59.97 -5.99
C LYS A 162 -9.96 -60.43 -6.68
N THR A 163 -9.65 -59.90 -7.87
CA THR A 163 -8.42 -60.24 -8.60
C THR A 163 -7.20 -59.52 -8.01
N ALA A 164 -7.36 -58.28 -7.54
CA ALA A 164 -6.27 -57.51 -6.90
C ALA A 164 -5.88 -58.03 -5.51
N VAL A 165 -6.84 -58.54 -4.72
CA VAL A 165 -6.57 -59.06 -3.37
C VAL A 165 -5.97 -60.48 -3.38
N GLN A 166 -6.16 -61.26 -4.45
CA GLN A 166 -5.60 -62.62 -4.56
C GLN A 166 -4.16 -62.69 -5.12
N ARG A 167 -3.59 -61.59 -5.61
CA ARG A 167 -2.18 -61.52 -6.02
C ARG A 167 -1.51 -60.45 -5.18
N GLY A 168 -0.89 -60.85 -4.06
CA GLY A 168 -0.20 -59.97 -3.12
C GLY A 168 0.91 -59.14 -3.75
N ALA A 169 0.54 -58.10 -4.48
CA ALA A 169 1.41 -57.11 -5.08
C ALA A 169 1.33 -55.84 -4.22
N ALA A 170 2.51 -55.32 -3.86
CA ALA A 170 2.63 -53.99 -3.31
C ALA A 170 2.15 -52.99 -4.36
N ILE A 171 1.31 -52.04 -3.94
CA ILE A 171 0.94 -50.88 -4.77
C ILE A 171 2.11 -49.89 -4.67
N GLU A 172 3.19 -50.21 -5.35
CA GLU A 172 4.09 -49.24 -5.96
C GLU A 172 3.74 -49.30 -7.45
N ASP A 173 3.39 -48.16 -8.06
CA ASP A 173 2.87 -48.00 -9.43
C ASP A 173 1.35 -48.20 -9.66
N CYS A 174 0.51 -47.71 -8.75
CA CYS A 174 -0.74 -47.10 -9.20
C CYS A 174 -0.47 -45.61 -9.43
N ASN A 175 -0.10 -45.27 -10.66
CA ASN A 175 -0.20 -43.92 -11.17
C ASN A 175 -1.68 -43.52 -11.06
N ILE A 176 -2.03 -42.72 -10.05
CA ILE A 176 -3.29 -41.98 -10.06
C ILE A 176 -3.06 -40.82 -11.02
N GLU A 177 -3.09 -41.11 -12.33
CA GLU A 177 -3.49 -40.12 -13.31
C GLU A 177 -4.95 -39.79 -12.99
N GLY A 178 -5.20 -38.58 -12.48
CA GLY A 178 -6.55 -38.21 -12.03
C GLY A 178 -6.63 -37.04 -11.06
N PHE A 179 -5.50 -36.50 -10.59
CA PHE A 179 -5.44 -35.08 -10.25
C PHE A 179 -4.74 -34.36 -11.39
N GLU A 180 -5.48 -34.20 -12.49
CA GLU A 180 -5.23 -33.05 -13.34
C GLU A 180 -5.37 -31.83 -12.43
N HIS A 181 -4.34 -31.00 -12.40
CA HIS A 181 -4.55 -29.57 -12.28
C HIS A 181 -5.80 -29.21 -13.11
N ALA A 182 -6.53 -28.16 -12.79
CA ALA A 182 -7.28 -27.53 -13.87
C ALA A 182 -6.25 -26.94 -14.86
N THR A 183 -5.54 -27.79 -15.60
CA THR A 183 -5.25 -27.56 -16.99
C THR A 183 -6.61 -27.30 -17.57
N TRP A 184 -6.87 -26.02 -17.85
CA TRP A 184 -7.75 -25.69 -18.95
C TRP A 184 -7.49 -26.72 -20.05
N PRO A 185 -8.53 -27.33 -20.64
CA PRO A 185 -8.31 -28.28 -21.73
C PRO A 185 -7.32 -27.64 -22.72
N PRO A 186 -6.40 -28.41 -23.32
CA PRO A 186 -5.56 -27.87 -24.39
C PRO A 186 -6.50 -27.11 -25.32
N PRO A 187 -6.13 -25.87 -25.74
CA PRO A 187 -7.06 -24.98 -26.39
C PRO A 187 -7.71 -25.76 -27.52
N VAL A 188 -9.01 -25.96 -27.40
CA VAL A 188 -9.78 -26.34 -28.56
C VAL A 188 -9.48 -25.23 -29.56
N ASP A 189 -9.18 -25.63 -30.78
CA ASP A 189 -9.09 -24.81 -31.96
C ASP A 189 -10.39 -23.97 -32.09
N LEU A 190 -10.48 -22.85 -31.35
CA LEU A 190 -11.72 -22.08 -31.15
C LEU A 190 -12.03 -21.15 -32.34
N PHE A 191 -11.00 -20.62 -33.00
CA PHE A 191 -11.13 -19.65 -34.09
C PHE A 191 -10.34 -20.08 -35.33
N GLY A 192 -10.96 -20.01 -36.51
CA GLY A 192 -10.29 -20.37 -37.78
C GLY A 192 -9.21 -19.37 -38.20
N PRO A 193 -8.38 -19.71 -39.20
CA PRO A 193 -7.37 -18.79 -39.74
C PRO A 193 -8.02 -17.53 -40.32
N PHE A 194 -7.31 -16.41 -40.22
CA PHE A 194 -7.78 -15.11 -40.69
C PHE A 194 -6.64 -14.26 -41.24
N ASP A 195 -7.00 -13.25 -42.04
CA ASP A 195 -6.07 -12.33 -42.66
C ASP A 195 -6.46 -10.87 -42.40
N GLY A 196 -5.65 -9.95 -42.90
CA GLY A 196 -6.01 -8.54 -42.91
C GLY A 196 -4.93 -7.66 -43.51
N VAL A 197 -5.20 -6.36 -43.48
CA VAL A 197 -4.29 -5.33 -43.95
C VAL A 197 -4.11 -4.25 -42.88
N VAL A 198 -2.87 -3.88 -42.59
CA VAL A 198 -2.55 -2.63 -41.89
C VAL A 198 -2.25 -1.56 -42.92
N PHE A 199 -2.95 -0.43 -42.87
CA PHE A 199 -2.86 0.60 -43.91
C PHE A 199 -2.85 2.02 -43.35
N ALA A 200 -2.31 2.94 -44.16
CA ALA A 200 -2.27 4.36 -43.87
C ALA A 200 -3.61 5.01 -44.23
N ASP A 201 -4.44 5.23 -43.23
CA ASP A 201 -5.78 5.81 -43.31
C ASP A 201 -5.69 7.34 -43.33
N ALA A 202 -5.45 7.94 -44.48
CA ALA A 202 -5.11 9.35 -44.58
C ALA A 202 -6.27 10.28 -44.19
N ASN A 203 -7.52 9.81 -44.28
CA ASN A 203 -8.71 10.60 -43.97
C ASN A 203 -9.37 10.23 -42.64
N ALA A 204 -8.78 9.28 -41.90
CA ALA A 204 -9.25 8.80 -40.60
C ALA A 204 -10.67 8.21 -40.61
N ASN A 205 -11.07 7.56 -41.70
CA ASN A 205 -12.39 6.95 -41.84
C ASN A 205 -12.43 5.45 -41.47
N GLY A 206 -11.29 4.84 -41.15
CA GLY A 206 -11.16 3.45 -40.76
C GLY A 206 -11.30 2.43 -41.91
N THR A 207 -11.35 2.88 -43.17
CA THR A 207 -11.57 2.04 -44.36
C THR A 207 -10.45 2.29 -45.38
N GLN A 208 -9.87 1.22 -45.94
CA GLN A 208 -8.80 1.39 -46.93
C GLN A 208 -9.34 1.92 -48.26
N ASP A 209 -9.15 3.22 -48.49
CA ASP A 209 -9.58 3.89 -49.72
C ASP A 209 -8.61 3.69 -50.90
N PRO A 210 -9.06 3.85 -52.16
CA PRO A 210 -8.17 3.83 -53.33
C PRO A 210 -7.05 4.89 -53.21
N GLY A 211 -5.81 4.42 -53.05
CA GLY A 211 -4.62 5.27 -52.89
C GLY A 211 -3.98 5.18 -51.51
N GLU A 212 -4.69 4.63 -50.53
CA GLU A 212 -4.16 4.35 -49.19
C GLU A 212 -3.27 3.11 -49.21
N LYS A 213 -2.01 3.32 -48.86
CA LYS A 213 -0.98 2.29 -48.94
C LYS A 213 -0.99 1.44 -47.67
N GLY A 214 -0.77 0.14 -47.85
CA GLY A 214 -0.44 -0.72 -46.74
C GLY A 214 0.86 -0.31 -46.06
N ILE A 215 0.95 -0.56 -44.76
CA ILE A 215 2.10 -0.27 -43.92
C ILE A 215 2.83 -1.59 -43.69
N SER A 216 4.08 -1.66 -44.13
CA SER A 216 4.92 -2.86 -44.05
C SER A 216 5.66 -2.97 -42.72
N GLY A 217 5.95 -4.20 -42.29
CA GLY A 217 6.76 -4.48 -41.10
C GLY A 217 6.02 -4.25 -39.78
N VAL A 218 4.70 -4.10 -39.80
CA VAL A 218 3.89 -3.99 -38.58
C VAL A 218 3.73 -5.37 -37.98
N GLN A 219 4.10 -5.51 -36.71
CA GLN A 219 3.92 -6.74 -35.94
C GLN A 219 2.43 -6.93 -35.62
N VAL A 220 1.90 -8.10 -35.99
CA VAL A 220 0.51 -8.49 -35.73
C VAL A 220 0.52 -9.75 -34.85
N ASN A 221 -0.24 -9.71 -33.78
CA ASN A 221 -0.16 -10.65 -32.66
C ASN A 221 -1.50 -11.35 -32.45
N HIS A 222 -1.45 -12.68 -32.32
CA HIS A 222 -2.60 -13.52 -31.95
C HIS A 222 -2.14 -14.61 -30.98
N GLY A 223 -1.90 -14.21 -29.72
CA GLY A 223 -1.32 -15.09 -28.71
C GLY A 223 0.09 -15.56 -29.13
N PRO A 224 0.37 -16.87 -29.10
CA PRO A 224 1.71 -17.38 -29.37
C PRO A 224 2.16 -17.13 -30.82
N ASP A 225 1.24 -16.78 -31.73
CA ASP A 225 1.54 -16.53 -33.13
C ASP A 225 1.71 -15.04 -33.42
N ILE A 226 2.87 -14.68 -33.95
CA ILE A 226 3.25 -13.32 -34.33
C ILE A 226 3.69 -13.34 -35.79
N THR A 227 3.17 -12.42 -36.59
CA THR A 227 3.55 -12.22 -38.00
C THR A 227 3.86 -10.75 -38.25
N PHE A 228 4.40 -10.45 -39.43
CA PHE A 228 4.68 -9.08 -39.87
C PHE A 228 3.97 -8.80 -41.18
N THR A 229 3.49 -7.57 -41.33
CA THR A 229 2.88 -7.17 -42.59
C THR A 229 3.87 -7.12 -43.74
N ASP A 230 3.45 -7.61 -44.90
CA ASP A 230 4.24 -7.56 -46.13
C ASP A 230 4.39 -6.12 -46.67
N SER A 231 5.09 -5.96 -47.79
CA SER A 231 5.27 -4.66 -48.47
C SER A 231 3.97 -3.93 -48.86
N ARG A 232 2.84 -4.63 -48.84
CA ARG A 232 1.50 -4.12 -49.16
C ARG A 232 0.61 -4.06 -47.92
N GLY A 233 1.18 -4.21 -46.72
CA GLY A 233 0.47 -4.16 -45.44
C GLY A 233 -0.30 -5.41 -45.08
N ARG A 234 -0.21 -6.50 -45.85
CA ARG A 234 -1.03 -7.70 -45.62
C ARG A 234 -0.39 -8.62 -44.58
N TYR A 235 -1.23 -9.32 -43.84
CA TYR A 235 -0.80 -10.38 -42.93
C TYR A 235 -1.79 -11.55 -42.97
N GLU A 236 -1.33 -12.70 -42.50
CA GLU A 236 -2.14 -13.92 -42.30
C GLU A 236 -1.70 -14.56 -40.99
N LEU A 237 -2.66 -15.01 -40.19
CA LEU A 237 -2.42 -15.67 -38.92
C LEU A 237 -3.17 -17.00 -38.86
N PRO A 238 -2.55 -18.04 -38.27
CA PRO A 238 -3.18 -19.34 -38.13
C PRO A 238 -4.31 -19.28 -37.08
N GLN A 239 -5.04 -20.39 -36.99
CA GLN A 239 -5.91 -20.67 -35.86
C GLN A 239 -5.11 -20.66 -34.55
N GLY A 240 -5.69 -20.08 -33.49
CA GLY A 240 -5.01 -19.92 -32.21
C GLY A 240 -5.93 -19.93 -30.99
N PRO A 241 -5.32 -19.95 -29.78
CA PRO A 241 -6.03 -20.16 -28.51
C PRO A 241 -6.60 -18.87 -27.90
N ARG A 242 -6.25 -17.70 -28.43
CA ARG A 242 -6.71 -16.40 -27.93
C ARG A 242 -8.01 -16.00 -28.63
N ASP A 243 -8.82 -15.20 -27.97
CA ASP A 243 -10.06 -14.65 -28.51
C ASP A 243 -9.88 -13.24 -29.09
N PHE A 244 -8.65 -12.82 -29.39
CA PHE A 244 -8.36 -11.52 -29.99
C PHE A 244 -7.08 -11.51 -30.84
N VAL A 245 -7.00 -10.54 -31.74
CA VAL A 245 -5.83 -10.14 -32.52
C VAL A 245 -5.53 -8.68 -32.27
N PHE A 246 -4.26 -8.28 -32.21
CA PHE A 246 -3.87 -6.87 -32.10
C PHE A 246 -2.59 -6.56 -32.86
N ILE A 247 -2.36 -5.29 -33.17
CA ILE A 247 -1.08 -4.82 -33.71
C ILE A 247 -0.22 -4.21 -32.62
N THR A 248 1.09 -4.48 -32.67
CA THR A 248 2.04 -3.64 -31.94
C THR A 248 2.08 -2.29 -32.66
N ARG A 249 1.49 -1.26 -32.04
CA ARG A 249 1.36 0.05 -32.69
C ARG A 249 2.77 0.57 -33.07
N PRO A 250 3.06 0.78 -34.37
CA PRO A 250 4.39 1.21 -34.79
C PRO A 250 4.63 2.68 -34.41
N SER A 251 5.90 3.01 -34.16
CA SER A 251 6.33 4.38 -33.89
C SER A 251 5.97 5.34 -35.03
N GLY A 252 5.55 6.57 -34.71
CA GLY A 252 5.15 7.58 -35.69
C GLY A 252 3.74 7.40 -36.26
N TYR A 253 2.94 6.52 -35.67
CA TYR A 253 1.55 6.28 -36.07
C TYR A 253 0.61 6.24 -34.87
N ARG A 254 -0.62 6.71 -35.07
CA ARG A 254 -1.74 6.52 -34.14
C ARG A 254 -2.89 5.80 -34.85
N PRO A 255 -3.62 4.91 -34.16
CA PRO A 255 -4.76 4.23 -34.76
C PRO A 255 -5.94 5.20 -34.94
N THR A 256 -6.73 5.00 -35.99
CA THR A 256 -7.99 5.73 -36.24
C THR A 256 -9.22 4.94 -35.80
N GLY A 257 -9.05 3.64 -35.56
CA GLY A 257 -10.01 2.73 -34.94
C GLY A 257 -9.36 1.92 -33.81
N PRO A 258 -9.90 0.74 -33.44
CA PRO A 258 -9.27 -0.09 -32.43
C PRO A 258 -7.95 -0.68 -32.96
N PHE A 259 -6.93 -0.79 -32.10
CA PHE A 259 -5.67 -1.46 -32.42
C PHE A 259 -5.75 -2.99 -32.20
N TYR A 260 -6.93 -3.49 -31.84
CA TYR A 260 -7.24 -4.89 -31.61
C TYR A 260 -8.65 -5.24 -32.12
N TYR A 261 -8.92 -6.52 -32.30
CA TYR A 261 -10.25 -7.07 -32.54
C TYR A 261 -10.45 -8.32 -31.70
N PHE A 262 -11.59 -8.43 -31.01
CA PHE A 262 -12.04 -9.71 -30.48
C PHE A 262 -12.54 -10.60 -31.63
N LEU A 263 -12.10 -11.86 -31.63
CA LEU A 263 -12.56 -12.90 -32.52
C LEU A 263 -13.87 -13.43 -31.93
N ALA A 264 -15.01 -13.04 -32.49
CA ALA A 264 -16.31 -13.34 -31.90
C ALA A 264 -16.72 -14.81 -32.10
N GLU A 265 -17.32 -15.44 -31.08
CA GLU A 265 -18.08 -16.69 -31.26
C GLU A 265 -19.36 -16.49 -32.10
N GLN A 266 -19.94 -15.27 -32.12
CA GLN A 266 -21.23 -14.98 -32.74
C GLN A 266 -21.18 -14.53 -34.21
N ASP A 267 -19.98 -14.25 -34.75
CA ASP A 267 -19.79 -13.81 -36.14
C ASP A 267 -18.74 -14.68 -36.85
N GLN A 268 -18.99 -16.00 -36.90
CA GLN A 268 -18.15 -17.03 -37.54
C GLN A 268 -17.91 -16.79 -39.06
N GLN A 269 -18.34 -15.65 -39.62
CA GLN A 269 -18.10 -15.26 -41.01
C GLN A 269 -16.98 -14.23 -41.19
N ARG A 270 -16.51 -13.57 -40.12
CA ARG A 270 -15.45 -12.58 -40.24
C ARG A 270 -14.08 -13.26 -40.26
N SER A 271 -13.51 -13.40 -41.46
CA SER A 271 -12.14 -13.92 -41.67
C SER A 271 -11.10 -12.82 -41.92
N ARG A 272 -11.50 -11.54 -41.83
CA ARG A 272 -10.65 -10.39 -42.15
C ARG A 272 -10.69 -9.28 -41.10
N TYR A 273 -9.51 -8.83 -40.67
CA TYR A 273 -9.30 -7.84 -39.62
C TYR A 273 -8.29 -6.77 -40.06
N ASP A 274 -8.79 -5.66 -40.60
CA ASP A 274 -7.93 -4.58 -41.10
C ASP A 274 -7.64 -3.54 -40.02
N PHE A 275 -6.42 -3.01 -39.95
CA PHE A 275 -6.02 -1.98 -38.98
C PHE A 275 -5.66 -0.67 -39.69
N ALA A 276 -6.38 0.39 -39.32
CA ALA A 276 -6.23 1.72 -39.89
C ALA A 276 -5.34 2.61 -38.99
N LEU A 277 -4.28 3.16 -39.58
CA LEU A 277 -3.31 4.02 -38.88
C LEU A 277 -3.15 5.36 -39.62
N VAL A 278 -3.11 6.46 -38.89
CA VAL A 278 -2.63 7.76 -39.42
C VAL A 278 -1.20 8.01 -38.97
N LYS A 279 -0.43 8.70 -39.80
CA LYS A 279 0.86 9.24 -39.36
C LYS A 279 0.64 10.27 -38.25
N ASP A 280 1.44 10.15 -37.21
CA ASP A 280 1.47 11.06 -36.09
C ASP A 280 2.79 11.84 -36.13
N PRO A 281 2.82 13.04 -36.72
CA PRO A 281 4.04 13.84 -36.82
C PRO A 281 4.52 14.35 -35.46
N ASP A 282 3.64 14.36 -34.46
CA ASP A 282 3.92 14.84 -33.11
C ASP A 282 4.32 13.68 -32.17
N ALA A 283 4.29 12.43 -32.65
CA ALA A 283 4.72 11.28 -31.86
C ALA A 283 6.20 11.40 -31.48
N PRO A 284 6.55 11.19 -30.19
CA PRO A 284 7.93 11.26 -29.75
C PRO A 284 8.81 10.20 -30.43
N VAL A 285 10.01 10.63 -30.84
CA VAL A 285 10.97 9.80 -31.59
C VAL A 285 12.19 9.42 -30.75
N ASP A 286 12.71 10.35 -29.93
CA ASP A 286 13.92 10.12 -29.13
C ASP A 286 13.63 10.13 -27.62
N ASP A 287 12.80 11.08 -27.15
CA ASP A 287 12.42 11.22 -25.75
C ASP A 287 10.93 10.99 -25.57
N VAL A 288 10.54 10.14 -24.62
CA VAL A 288 9.13 9.84 -24.35
C VAL A 288 8.78 10.28 -22.94
N THR A 289 7.78 11.16 -22.83
CA THR A 289 7.21 11.57 -21.54
C THR A 289 5.79 11.05 -21.44
N PHE A 290 5.41 10.44 -20.31
CA PHE A 290 4.07 9.91 -20.08
C PHE A 290 3.65 10.06 -18.61
N VAL A 291 2.35 9.95 -18.35
CA VAL A 291 1.79 9.92 -16.99
C VAL A 291 1.51 8.47 -16.60
N GLN A 292 1.93 8.06 -15.41
CA GLN A 292 1.45 6.85 -14.76
C GLN A 292 0.48 7.23 -13.64
N MET A 293 -0.71 6.65 -13.68
CA MET A 293 -1.64 6.56 -12.56
C MET A 293 -1.87 5.09 -12.19
N SER A 294 -2.49 4.85 -11.04
CA SER A 294 -2.78 3.50 -10.58
C SER A 294 -3.92 3.49 -9.59
N ASP A 295 -4.55 2.33 -9.41
CA ASP A 295 -5.50 2.05 -8.33
C ASP A 295 -6.60 3.11 -8.33
N THR A 296 -7.18 3.30 -9.51
CA THR A 296 -8.13 4.38 -9.74
C THR A 296 -9.50 4.05 -9.22
N HIS A 297 -9.86 2.77 -9.10
CA HIS A 297 -11.02 2.20 -8.41
C HIS A 297 -12.31 3.01 -8.53
N CYS A 298 -12.85 3.06 -9.74
CA CYS A 298 -14.07 3.79 -9.99
C CYS A 298 -15.29 3.19 -9.27
N TYR A 299 -16.10 4.05 -8.62
CA TYR A 299 -17.38 3.66 -8.03
C TYR A 299 -18.48 4.69 -8.29
N ILE A 300 -19.73 4.27 -8.16
CA ILE A 300 -20.89 5.13 -8.37
C ILE A 300 -21.18 5.92 -7.10
N ASP A 301 -20.58 7.10 -7.01
CA ASP A 301 -20.76 8.07 -5.93
C ASP A 301 -20.60 9.51 -6.48
N ASP A 302 -21.35 10.48 -5.93
CA ASP A 302 -21.35 11.86 -6.42
C ASP A 302 -20.01 12.57 -6.15
N ALA A 303 -19.43 12.39 -4.95
CA ALA A 303 -18.13 12.95 -4.61
C ALA A 303 -17.02 12.31 -5.46
N TRP A 304 -17.24 11.07 -5.87
CA TRP A 304 -16.32 10.34 -6.72
C TRP A 304 -16.28 10.85 -8.16
N THR A 305 -17.45 11.11 -8.72
CA THR A 305 -17.57 11.69 -10.06
C THR A 305 -16.90 13.07 -10.12
N GLU A 306 -16.96 13.84 -9.03
CA GLU A 306 -16.24 15.12 -8.92
C GLU A 306 -14.71 14.95 -8.93
N ASN A 307 -14.17 13.93 -8.24
CA ASN A 307 -12.74 13.63 -8.25
C ASN A 307 -12.25 13.33 -9.68
N TRP A 308 -13.01 12.55 -10.46
CA TRP A 308 -12.67 12.24 -11.85
C TRP A 308 -12.68 13.48 -12.75
N ARG A 309 -13.71 14.31 -12.64
CA ARG A 309 -13.77 15.57 -13.40
C ARG A 309 -12.60 16.48 -13.07
N MET A 310 -12.25 16.61 -11.80
CA MET A 310 -11.07 17.36 -11.37
C MET A 310 -9.79 16.81 -12.00
N LEU A 311 -9.61 15.48 -12.00
CA LEU A 311 -8.43 14.84 -12.59
C LEU A 311 -8.37 15.03 -14.11
N VAL A 312 -9.49 14.91 -14.80
CA VAL A 312 -9.62 15.18 -16.23
C VAL A 312 -9.24 16.63 -16.54
N GLU A 313 -9.77 17.60 -15.78
CA GLU A 313 -9.40 19.01 -15.91
C GLU A 313 -7.90 19.22 -15.68
N GLU A 314 -7.35 18.61 -14.63
CA GLU A 314 -5.96 18.80 -14.22
C GLU A 314 -4.97 18.24 -15.25
N LEU A 315 -5.16 17.00 -15.70
CA LEU A 315 -4.28 16.36 -16.68
C LEU A 315 -4.44 16.98 -18.08
N ASN A 316 -5.65 17.44 -18.45
CA ASN A 316 -5.85 18.20 -19.69
C ASN A 316 -5.23 19.60 -19.66
N ALA A 317 -4.94 20.13 -18.47
CA ALA A 317 -4.26 21.41 -18.25
C ALA A 317 -2.76 21.24 -17.96
N LEU A 318 -2.23 20.01 -17.99
CA LEU A 318 -0.84 19.72 -17.71
C LEU A 318 0.06 20.46 -18.71
N GLU A 319 0.99 21.27 -18.21
CA GLU A 319 1.94 22.02 -19.05
C GLU A 319 3.12 21.17 -19.55
N THR A 320 3.20 19.93 -19.10
CA THR A 320 4.16 18.94 -19.58
C THR A 320 3.53 18.18 -20.72
N ASP A 321 4.18 18.17 -21.88
CA ASP A 321 3.74 17.39 -23.02
C ASP A 321 3.87 15.89 -22.73
N THR A 322 2.79 15.14 -22.96
CA THR A 322 2.69 13.74 -22.55
C THR A 322 2.11 12.90 -23.69
N ALA A 323 2.81 11.83 -24.03
CA ALA A 323 2.46 10.96 -25.15
C ALA A 323 1.23 10.09 -24.87
N PHE A 324 1.06 9.67 -23.61
CA PHE A 324 -0.07 8.88 -23.13
C PHE A 324 -0.17 8.97 -21.60
N ILE A 325 -1.33 8.56 -21.09
CA ILE A 325 -1.59 8.22 -19.70
C ILE A 325 -1.66 6.70 -19.61
N MET A 326 -1.00 6.10 -18.61
CA MET A 326 -1.05 4.68 -18.31
C MET A 326 -1.61 4.46 -16.91
N ASP A 327 -2.74 3.76 -16.81
CA ASP A 327 -3.31 3.29 -15.56
C ASP A 327 -2.86 1.85 -15.27
N THR A 328 -2.16 1.65 -14.15
CA THR A 328 -1.65 0.33 -13.74
C THR A 328 -2.67 -0.53 -12.99
N GLY A 329 -3.96 -0.33 -13.22
CA GLY A 329 -5.02 -1.30 -12.90
C GLY A 329 -5.78 -1.00 -11.62
N ASP A 330 -6.68 -1.93 -11.26
CA ASP A 330 -7.75 -1.70 -10.29
C ASP A 330 -8.59 -0.50 -10.71
N VAL A 331 -9.16 -0.58 -11.92
CA VAL A 331 -9.93 0.53 -12.50
C VAL A 331 -11.34 0.65 -11.90
N VAL A 332 -11.84 -0.41 -11.29
CA VAL A 332 -13.11 -0.47 -10.54
C VAL A 332 -12.91 -1.21 -9.20
N ASP A 333 -13.93 -1.22 -8.32
CA ASP A 333 -13.90 -2.02 -7.07
C ASP A 333 -14.62 -3.39 -7.32
N PRO A 334 -14.39 -4.44 -6.52
CA PRO A 334 -14.82 -5.81 -6.81
C PRO A 334 -16.26 -6.04 -6.34
N THR A 335 -17.11 -5.02 -6.39
CA THR A 335 -18.49 -5.16 -5.95
C THR A 335 -19.28 -6.04 -6.94
N ARG A 336 -20.23 -6.82 -6.42
CA ARG A 336 -20.92 -7.89 -7.17
C ARG A 336 -21.58 -7.31 -8.44
N ASN A 337 -21.06 -7.67 -9.62
CA ASN A 337 -21.42 -7.14 -10.94
C ASN A 337 -21.09 -5.63 -11.14
N ASN A 338 -19.81 -5.35 -11.42
CA ASN A 338 -19.21 -4.02 -11.58
C ASN A 338 -19.42 -3.34 -12.96
N ALA A 339 -20.30 -3.87 -13.83
CA ALA A 339 -20.54 -3.29 -15.16
C ALA A 339 -20.95 -1.79 -15.14
N PRO A 340 -21.76 -1.31 -14.18
CA PRO A 340 -22.08 0.11 -14.05
C PRO A 340 -20.85 0.99 -13.70
N GLU A 341 -19.95 0.49 -12.88
CA GLU A 341 -18.71 1.20 -12.49
C GLU A 341 -17.77 1.31 -13.69
N TYR A 342 -17.65 0.25 -14.50
CA TYR A 342 -16.93 0.30 -15.78
C TYR A 342 -17.53 1.28 -16.77
N ALA A 343 -18.86 1.35 -16.86
CA ALA A 343 -19.54 2.30 -17.74
C ALA A 343 -19.24 3.75 -17.31
N LEU A 344 -19.23 4.04 -16.00
CA LEU A 344 -18.84 5.34 -15.47
C LEU A 344 -17.36 5.62 -15.75
N PHE A 345 -16.46 4.69 -15.45
CA PHE A 345 -15.03 4.84 -15.70
C PHE A 345 -14.75 5.17 -17.17
N THR A 346 -15.29 4.39 -18.10
CA THR A 346 -15.11 4.61 -19.55
C THR A 346 -15.69 5.94 -20.03
N GLN A 347 -16.78 6.40 -19.42
CA GLN A 347 -17.34 7.73 -19.67
C GLN A 347 -16.40 8.84 -19.19
N GLU A 348 -15.84 8.74 -18.00
CA GLU A 348 -14.95 9.76 -17.44
C GLU A 348 -13.60 9.83 -18.19
N ILE A 349 -12.99 8.68 -18.51
CA ILE A 349 -11.71 8.69 -19.25
C ILE A 349 -11.84 9.22 -20.69
N ALA A 350 -13.04 9.20 -21.28
CA ALA A 350 -13.28 9.81 -22.59
C ALA A 350 -13.09 11.35 -22.58
N GLY A 351 -13.01 11.97 -21.40
CA GLY A 351 -12.70 13.38 -21.23
C GLY A 351 -11.22 13.74 -21.38
N PHE A 352 -10.30 12.77 -21.35
CA PHE A 352 -8.87 13.04 -21.52
C PHE A 352 -8.52 13.36 -22.98
N LYS A 353 -7.71 14.40 -23.19
CA LYS A 353 -7.14 14.76 -24.50
C LYS A 353 -5.93 13.89 -24.84
N THR A 354 -5.19 13.49 -23.81
CA THR A 354 -4.05 12.58 -23.93
C THR A 354 -4.55 11.15 -24.04
N PRO A 355 -4.00 10.30 -24.94
CA PRO A 355 -4.39 8.90 -25.05
C PRO A 355 -4.32 8.17 -23.70
N PHE A 356 -5.39 7.47 -23.33
CA PHE A 356 -5.50 6.74 -22.07
C PHE A 356 -5.36 5.24 -22.32
N LEU A 357 -4.36 4.63 -21.69
CA LEU A 357 -4.04 3.20 -21.75
C LEU A 357 -4.12 2.61 -20.35
N MET A 358 -4.33 1.30 -20.25
CA MET A 358 -4.49 0.62 -18.96
C MET A 358 -4.09 -0.85 -19.01
N VAL A 359 -3.85 -1.42 -17.83
CA VAL A 359 -3.74 -2.87 -17.58
C VAL A 359 -4.77 -3.29 -16.53
N PRO A 360 -5.18 -4.57 -16.48
CA PRO A 360 -6.11 -5.04 -15.45
C PRO A 360 -5.41 -5.23 -14.09
N GLY A 361 -6.16 -5.00 -13.00
CA GLY A 361 -5.79 -5.31 -11.62
C GLY A 361 -6.63 -6.41 -10.97
N ASN A 362 -6.43 -6.64 -9.67
CA ASN A 362 -7.11 -7.70 -8.94
C ASN A 362 -8.56 -7.37 -8.53
N HIS A 363 -8.95 -6.11 -8.55
CA HIS A 363 -10.33 -5.65 -8.29
C HIS A 363 -11.21 -5.65 -9.55
N ASP A 364 -10.59 -5.69 -10.72
CA ASP A 364 -11.25 -5.67 -12.03
C ASP A 364 -12.07 -6.92 -12.41
N PRO A 365 -11.65 -8.17 -12.12
CA PRO A 365 -12.44 -9.33 -12.50
C PRO A 365 -13.76 -9.40 -11.73
N ASP A 366 -14.85 -9.76 -12.41
CA ASP A 366 -16.14 -10.05 -11.78
C ASP A 366 -16.05 -11.35 -10.96
N HIS A 367 -15.82 -11.17 -9.66
CA HIS A 367 -15.72 -12.28 -8.70
C HIS A 367 -17.05 -13.06 -8.51
N SER A 368 -18.17 -12.56 -9.05
CA SER A 368 -19.45 -13.26 -9.06
C SER A 368 -19.62 -14.19 -10.27
N ASN A 369 -18.98 -13.88 -11.40
CA ASN A 369 -18.98 -14.70 -12.61
C ASN A 369 -17.72 -15.58 -12.67
N LYS A 370 -17.82 -16.81 -12.15
CA LYS A 370 -16.68 -17.74 -12.13
C LYS A 370 -16.32 -18.32 -13.51
N GLU A 371 -17.23 -18.27 -14.47
CA GLU A 371 -17.04 -18.84 -15.81
C GLU A 371 -16.33 -17.84 -16.74
N ASP A 372 -16.70 -16.56 -16.67
CA ASP A 372 -16.06 -15.48 -17.42
C ASP A 372 -15.92 -14.20 -16.59
N ARG A 373 -14.97 -14.24 -15.65
CA ARG A 373 -14.68 -13.13 -14.75
C ARG A 373 -14.15 -11.87 -15.44
N TRP A 374 -13.68 -11.96 -16.69
CA TRP A 374 -13.08 -10.83 -17.42
C TRP A 374 -14.01 -10.21 -18.45
N SER A 375 -15.22 -10.75 -18.63
CA SER A 375 -16.24 -10.26 -19.56
C SER A 375 -16.46 -8.74 -19.49
N ASN A 376 -16.62 -8.17 -18.30
CA ASN A 376 -16.81 -6.73 -18.13
C ASN A 376 -15.57 -5.94 -18.55
N TYR A 377 -14.38 -6.29 -18.05
CA TYR A 377 -13.14 -5.65 -18.45
C TYR A 377 -12.96 -5.68 -19.98
N LYS A 378 -13.13 -6.84 -20.61
CA LYS A 378 -13.02 -6.99 -22.07
C LYS A 378 -14.01 -6.10 -22.83
N LYS A 379 -15.25 -6.02 -22.34
CA LYS A 379 -16.32 -5.23 -22.94
C LYS A 379 -16.06 -3.72 -22.87
N TYR A 380 -15.52 -3.23 -21.76
CA TYR A 380 -15.39 -1.78 -21.49
C TYR A 380 -13.97 -1.25 -21.73
N CYS A 381 -12.94 -1.99 -21.32
CA CYS A 381 -11.53 -1.59 -21.36
C CYS A 381 -10.77 -2.19 -22.54
N GLY A 382 -11.20 -3.35 -23.04
CA GLY A 382 -10.60 -4.01 -24.19
C GLY A 382 -9.66 -5.17 -23.86
N VAL A 383 -8.59 -5.32 -24.63
CA VAL A 383 -7.61 -6.39 -24.43
C VAL A 383 -6.81 -6.20 -23.15
N MET A 384 -6.43 -7.30 -22.53
CA MET A 384 -5.75 -7.32 -21.22
C MET A 384 -4.22 -7.31 -21.33
N ASP A 385 -3.70 -7.58 -22.52
CA ASP A 385 -2.28 -7.63 -22.80
C ASP A 385 -2.02 -7.21 -24.25
N TYR A 386 -1.01 -6.36 -24.44
CA TYR A 386 -0.66 -5.76 -25.73
C TYR A 386 0.70 -5.06 -25.67
N SER A 387 1.28 -4.74 -26.82
CA SER A 387 2.53 -3.96 -26.92
C SER A 387 2.39 -2.78 -27.90
N PHE A 388 3.24 -1.76 -27.74
CA PHE A 388 3.27 -0.58 -28.62
C PHE A 388 4.63 0.11 -28.60
N ASP A 389 4.94 0.87 -29.65
CA ASP A 389 6.23 1.55 -29.80
C ASP A 389 6.10 3.08 -29.79
N PHE A 390 7.05 3.75 -29.13
CA PHE A 390 7.37 5.15 -29.37
C PHE A 390 8.89 5.30 -29.53
N GLY A 391 9.33 5.79 -30.68
CA GLY A 391 10.76 6.01 -30.91
C GLY A 391 11.59 4.74 -30.76
N ALA A 392 12.64 4.82 -29.94
CA ALA A 392 13.50 3.71 -29.55
C ALA A 392 12.95 2.84 -28.39
N TYR A 393 11.73 3.11 -27.92
CA TYR A 393 11.12 2.42 -26.78
C TYR A 393 9.99 1.48 -27.22
N HIS A 394 9.98 0.31 -26.59
CA HIS A 394 8.96 -0.71 -26.72
C HIS A 394 8.26 -0.88 -25.37
N PHE A 395 6.94 -0.74 -25.37
CA PHE A 395 6.11 -0.79 -24.17
C PHE A 395 5.25 -2.05 -24.20
N ILE A 396 5.18 -2.74 -23.07
CA ILE A 396 4.43 -3.99 -22.92
C ILE A 396 3.47 -3.84 -21.73
N ALA A 397 2.17 -3.90 -22.04
CA ALA A 397 1.08 -3.96 -21.08
C ALA A 397 0.76 -5.42 -20.77
N VAL A 398 0.82 -5.79 -19.48
CA VAL A 398 0.77 -7.18 -19.03
C VAL A 398 -0.35 -7.39 -18.02
N ASN A 399 -1.20 -8.39 -18.29
CA ASN A 399 -2.03 -9.01 -17.27
C ASN A 399 -1.23 -10.06 -16.51
N ASP A 400 -0.76 -9.70 -15.33
CA ASP A 400 0.06 -10.56 -14.48
C ASP A 400 -0.67 -11.82 -13.96
N TYR A 401 -2.01 -11.86 -14.03
CA TYR A 401 -2.77 -13.09 -13.79
C TYR A 401 -2.53 -14.17 -14.86
N MET A 402 -2.03 -13.80 -16.04
CA MET A 402 -1.81 -14.70 -17.16
C MET A 402 -0.39 -15.29 -17.18
N PHE A 403 0.45 -15.06 -16.17
CA PHE A 403 1.81 -15.63 -16.13
C PHE A 403 1.87 -17.16 -16.16
N SER A 404 0.84 -17.85 -15.66
CA SER A 404 0.75 -19.31 -15.77
C SER A 404 0.16 -19.78 -17.11
N ASP A 405 -0.36 -18.88 -17.95
CA ASP A 405 -0.92 -19.22 -19.25
C ASP A 405 0.19 -19.38 -20.30
N GLU A 406 0.21 -20.54 -20.96
CA GLU A 406 1.29 -20.91 -21.90
C GLU A 406 1.26 -20.06 -23.17
N ALA A 407 0.08 -19.70 -23.67
CA ALA A 407 -0.08 -18.89 -24.87
C ALA A 407 0.41 -17.45 -24.63
N PHE A 408 0.04 -16.86 -23.49
CA PHE A 408 0.56 -15.57 -23.03
C PHE A 408 2.08 -15.60 -22.82
N ALA A 409 2.59 -16.59 -22.07
CA ALA A 409 4.02 -16.68 -21.78
C ALA A 409 4.85 -16.86 -23.07
N THR A 410 4.33 -17.59 -24.05
CA THR A 410 4.96 -17.77 -25.36
C THR A 410 4.94 -16.49 -26.19
N TRP A 411 3.81 -15.78 -26.23
CA TRP A 411 3.70 -14.46 -26.87
C TRP A 411 4.75 -13.50 -26.31
N LEU A 412 4.78 -13.33 -24.98
CA LEU A 412 5.66 -12.37 -24.33
C LEU A 412 7.15 -12.65 -24.62
N LYS A 413 7.55 -13.92 -24.61
CA LYS A 413 8.93 -14.31 -24.98
C LYS A 413 9.27 -13.91 -26.42
N LYS A 414 8.38 -14.20 -27.37
CA LYS A 414 8.61 -13.88 -28.79
C LYS A 414 8.63 -12.38 -29.04
N ASP A 415 7.73 -11.63 -28.42
CA ASP A 415 7.66 -10.17 -28.51
C ASP A 415 8.97 -9.51 -28.02
N LEU A 416 9.54 -10.02 -26.92
CA LEU A 416 10.86 -9.60 -26.43
C LEU A 416 12.02 -10.00 -27.37
N GLU A 417 12.00 -11.20 -27.93
CA GLU A 417 13.02 -11.65 -28.89
C GLU A 417 13.04 -10.77 -30.15
N ILE A 418 11.86 -10.36 -30.62
CA ILE A 418 11.67 -9.48 -31.77
C ILE A 418 12.18 -8.07 -31.47
N ASN A 419 11.83 -7.52 -30.30
CA ASN A 419 12.06 -6.10 -29.97
C ASN A 419 13.31 -5.86 -29.09
N GLN A 420 14.26 -6.80 -29.06
CA GLN A 420 15.47 -6.73 -28.23
C GLN A 420 16.42 -5.56 -28.55
N ASP A 421 16.26 -4.92 -29.71
CA ASP A 421 17.04 -3.75 -30.12
C ASP A 421 16.51 -2.43 -29.53
N LYS A 422 15.29 -2.42 -28.97
CA LYS A 422 14.65 -1.28 -28.32
C LYS A 422 14.82 -1.30 -26.79
N TYR A 423 14.61 -0.16 -26.15
CA TYR A 423 14.47 -0.11 -24.69
C TYR A 423 13.07 -0.58 -24.29
N VAL A 424 12.99 -1.58 -23.42
CA VAL A 424 11.74 -2.24 -23.06
C VAL A 424 11.24 -1.76 -21.70
N ILE A 425 9.94 -1.45 -21.64
CA ILE A 425 9.24 -0.99 -20.44
C ILE A 425 7.98 -1.82 -20.23
N PHE A 426 7.78 -2.29 -18.99
CA PHE A 426 6.61 -3.07 -18.61
C PHE A 426 5.61 -2.24 -17.82
N PHE A 427 4.32 -2.54 -18.02
CA PHE A 427 3.22 -2.13 -17.17
C PHE A 427 2.47 -3.38 -16.70
N LEU A 428 2.27 -3.48 -15.40
CA LEU A 428 1.54 -4.58 -14.75
C LEU A 428 0.86 -4.03 -13.50
N HIS A 429 -0.05 -4.78 -12.89
CA HIS A 429 -0.73 -4.31 -11.70
C HIS A 429 0.02 -4.62 -10.40
N HIS A 430 0.34 -5.90 -10.15
CA HIS A 430 1.03 -6.26 -8.92
C HIS A 430 2.51 -5.85 -8.97
N PRO A 431 3.04 -5.33 -7.86
CA PRO A 431 4.46 -5.01 -7.78
C PRO A 431 5.28 -6.28 -7.91
N MET A 432 6.49 -6.12 -8.44
CA MET A 432 7.45 -7.19 -8.70
C MET A 432 8.11 -7.70 -7.39
N ALA A 433 7.28 -8.21 -6.49
CA ALA A 433 7.63 -8.78 -5.19
C ALA A 433 7.29 -10.28 -5.15
N ALA A 434 8.09 -11.07 -4.41
CA ALA A 434 8.04 -12.52 -4.19
C ALA A 434 7.50 -13.36 -5.36
N ARG A 435 6.18 -13.52 -5.45
CA ARG A 435 5.50 -14.35 -6.46
C ARG A 435 5.73 -13.81 -7.87
N ILE A 436 5.37 -12.55 -8.11
CA ILE A 436 5.39 -11.93 -9.44
C ILE A 436 6.82 -11.87 -9.96
N LYS A 437 7.79 -11.55 -9.09
CA LYS A 437 9.22 -11.57 -9.41
C LYS A 437 9.68 -12.93 -9.95
N GLY A 438 9.31 -14.02 -9.28
CA GLY A 438 9.70 -15.37 -9.71
C GLY A 438 9.02 -15.80 -11.01
N GLU A 439 7.72 -15.57 -11.13
CA GLU A 439 6.95 -15.86 -12.35
C GLU A 439 7.46 -15.04 -13.54
N PHE A 440 7.69 -13.74 -13.36
CA PHE A 440 8.25 -12.86 -14.37
C PHE A 440 9.65 -13.30 -14.79
N ASP A 441 10.57 -13.57 -13.86
CA ASP A 441 11.91 -14.05 -14.20
C ASP A 441 11.87 -15.41 -14.92
N ASN A 442 10.92 -16.29 -14.60
CA ASN A 442 10.76 -17.57 -15.28
C ASN A 442 10.30 -17.43 -16.74
N ILE A 443 9.46 -16.43 -17.04
CA ILE A 443 8.93 -16.18 -18.39
C ILE A 443 9.92 -15.32 -19.17
N VAL A 444 10.26 -14.16 -18.63
CA VAL A 444 11.06 -13.12 -19.30
C VAL A 444 12.53 -13.47 -19.27
N GLY A 445 13.03 -14.06 -18.18
CA GLY A 445 14.47 -14.29 -18.01
C GLY A 445 15.25 -12.98 -18.10
N ILE A 446 14.95 -12.02 -17.21
CA ILE A 446 15.34 -10.61 -17.29
C ILE A 446 16.83 -10.38 -17.63
N ASP A 447 17.73 -11.23 -17.15
CA ASP A 447 19.18 -11.19 -17.43
C ASP A 447 19.54 -11.38 -18.92
N ARG A 448 18.63 -11.95 -19.73
CA ARG A 448 18.80 -12.15 -21.17
C ARG A 448 18.57 -10.87 -21.97
N TYR A 449 17.86 -9.91 -21.42
CA TYR A 449 17.39 -8.71 -22.11
C TYR A 449 17.86 -7.45 -21.39
N PRO A 450 19.13 -7.02 -21.59
CA PRO A 450 19.73 -5.90 -20.86
C PRO A 450 19.09 -4.54 -21.16
N LYS A 451 18.23 -4.47 -22.19
CA LYS A 451 17.47 -3.27 -22.54
C LYS A 451 16.09 -3.20 -21.89
N ILE A 452 15.70 -4.16 -21.05
CA ILE A 452 14.60 -3.96 -20.11
C ILE A 452 15.09 -2.95 -19.06
N ILE A 453 14.49 -1.77 -19.01
CA ILE A 453 14.99 -0.66 -18.17
C ILE A 453 14.05 -0.31 -17.01
N ALA A 454 12.74 -0.56 -17.16
CA ALA A 454 11.78 -0.31 -16.10
C ALA A 454 10.54 -1.21 -16.17
N ALA A 455 9.90 -1.38 -15.03
CA ALA A 455 8.56 -1.92 -14.93
C ALA A 455 7.75 -1.10 -13.92
N PHE A 456 6.53 -0.74 -14.29
CA PHE A 456 5.63 0.11 -13.53
C PHE A 456 4.45 -0.69 -13.01
N ALA A 457 4.11 -0.49 -11.74
CA ALA A 457 3.05 -1.21 -11.05
C ALA A 457 2.21 -0.33 -10.10
N GLY A 458 1.13 -0.94 -9.62
CA GLY A 458 0.17 -0.42 -8.65
C GLY A 458 0.03 -1.33 -7.42
N HIS A 459 -1.22 -1.50 -6.97
CA HIS A 459 -1.72 -2.49 -6.00
C HIS A 459 -1.56 -2.11 -4.52
N TRP A 460 -0.45 -1.49 -4.09
CA TRP A 460 -0.28 -1.16 -2.66
C TRP A 460 -0.61 0.28 -2.29
N HIS A 461 -1.11 1.05 -3.25
CA HIS A 461 -1.49 2.45 -3.12
C HIS A 461 -0.34 3.34 -2.62
N ALA A 462 0.91 2.94 -2.82
CA ALA A 462 2.06 3.60 -2.21
C ALA A 462 3.14 3.91 -3.25
N THR A 463 4.04 4.85 -2.92
CA THR A 463 5.18 5.15 -3.80
C THR A 463 6.37 4.28 -3.43
N HIS A 464 6.82 3.43 -4.36
CA HIS A 464 8.02 2.61 -4.22
C HIS A 464 8.93 2.69 -5.44
N ARG A 465 10.23 2.54 -5.20
CA ARG A 465 11.22 2.35 -6.27
C ARG A 465 12.38 1.50 -5.77
N PHE A 466 12.75 0.48 -6.54
CA PHE A 466 13.94 -0.31 -6.28
C PHE A 466 14.55 -0.84 -7.58
N MET A 467 15.81 -1.25 -7.51
CA MET A 467 16.52 -1.85 -8.62
C MET A 467 16.58 -3.36 -8.43
N TYR A 468 16.24 -4.13 -9.46
CA TYR A 468 16.46 -5.58 -9.48
C TYR A 468 17.05 -5.98 -10.84
N LYS A 469 18.23 -6.61 -10.80
CA LYS A 469 19.01 -7.03 -11.99
C LYS A 469 19.17 -5.94 -13.07
N GLY A 470 19.36 -4.69 -12.63
CA GLY A 470 19.53 -3.54 -13.53
C GLY A 470 18.23 -2.88 -14.01
N VAL A 471 17.06 -3.44 -13.66
CA VAL A 471 15.74 -2.90 -14.01
C VAL A 471 15.19 -2.07 -12.87
N SER A 472 14.62 -0.89 -13.19
CA SER A 472 13.96 -0.02 -12.23
C SER A 472 12.50 -0.42 -12.05
N PHE A 473 12.16 -1.02 -10.92
CA PHE A 473 10.79 -1.31 -10.55
C PHE A 473 10.19 -0.11 -9.81
N ILE A 474 9.04 0.36 -10.30
CA ILE A 474 8.45 1.62 -9.87
C ILE A 474 6.97 1.40 -9.56
N GLU A 475 6.57 1.74 -8.35
CA GLU A 475 5.17 1.75 -7.94
C GLU A 475 4.71 3.19 -7.73
N THR A 476 3.46 3.46 -8.06
CA THR A 476 2.85 4.79 -7.98
C THR A 476 1.63 4.77 -7.08
N GLN A 477 1.47 5.83 -6.29
CA GLN A 477 0.36 6.00 -5.37
C GLN A 477 -0.99 6.06 -6.10
N SER A 478 -2.08 5.78 -5.37
CA SER A 478 -3.43 5.94 -5.91
C SER A 478 -3.73 7.42 -6.15
N VAL A 479 -4.28 7.74 -7.32
CA VAL A 479 -4.69 9.10 -7.66
C VAL A 479 -5.83 9.59 -6.76
N PRO A 480 -6.95 8.88 -6.61
CA PRO A 480 -8.07 9.41 -5.84
C PRO A 480 -7.90 9.39 -4.31
N TRP A 481 -7.05 8.50 -3.77
CA TRP A 481 -7.00 8.27 -2.32
C TRP A 481 -5.63 8.47 -1.67
N GLY A 482 -4.56 8.52 -2.46
CA GLY A 482 -3.24 8.32 -1.88
C GLY A 482 -3.12 6.92 -1.27
N GLY A 483 -2.24 6.78 -0.28
CA GLY A 483 -1.84 5.47 0.24
C GLY A 483 -2.25 5.19 1.65
N GLY A 484 -2.47 3.90 1.92
CA GLY A 484 -2.49 3.38 3.29
C GLY A 484 -1.22 3.76 4.07
N ASP A 485 -0.07 3.97 3.41
CA ASP A 485 1.18 4.38 4.07
C ASP A 485 1.25 5.88 4.40
N GLY A 486 0.13 6.61 4.24
CA GLY A 486 0.08 8.07 4.35
C GLY A 486 0.72 8.78 3.16
N THR A 487 0.97 8.11 2.02
CA THR A 487 1.33 8.81 0.78
C THR A 487 0.15 9.66 0.31
N PRO A 488 0.33 10.94 -0.06
CA PRO A 488 -0.77 11.72 -0.61
C PRO A 488 -1.21 11.28 -2.01
N ALA A 489 -2.49 11.46 -2.29
CA ALA A 489 -3.14 11.31 -3.58
C ALA A 489 -2.36 12.00 -4.70
N GLY A 490 -2.15 11.29 -5.80
CA GLY A 490 -1.35 11.82 -6.90
C GLY A 490 -0.99 10.81 -7.98
N TYR A 491 -0.23 11.27 -8.97
CA TYR A 491 0.26 10.48 -10.10
C TYR A 491 1.75 10.75 -10.32
N ARG A 492 2.34 10.04 -11.28
CA ARG A 492 3.74 10.16 -11.64
C ARG A 492 3.88 10.62 -13.10
N ILE A 493 4.74 11.61 -13.33
CA ILE A 493 5.23 11.94 -14.66
C ILE A 493 6.56 11.20 -14.86
N VAL A 494 6.68 10.46 -15.95
CA VAL A 494 7.85 9.66 -16.30
C VAL A 494 8.51 10.27 -17.52
N PHE A 495 9.84 10.40 -17.46
CA PHE A 495 10.68 10.91 -18.54
C PHE A 495 11.65 9.80 -18.95
N LEU A 496 11.64 9.48 -20.23
CA LEU A 496 12.52 8.51 -20.87
C LEU A 496 13.42 9.24 -21.86
N GLU A 497 14.73 9.21 -21.61
CA GLU A 497 15.76 9.87 -22.44
C GLU A 497 16.99 8.95 -22.47
N ASP A 498 17.46 8.57 -23.67
CA ASP A 498 18.62 7.69 -23.87
C ASP A 498 18.62 6.40 -23.01
N GLY A 499 17.46 5.74 -22.88
CA GLY A 499 17.33 4.51 -22.09
C GLY A 499 17.39 4.71 -20.58
N LYS A 500 17.33 5.96 -20.10
CA LYS A 500 17.26 6.29 -18.67
C LYS A 500 15.84 6.64 -18.28
N VAL A 501 15.46 6.21 -17.07
CA VAL A 501 14.14 6.50 -16.49
C VAL A 501 14.28 7.44 -15.31
N THR A 502 13.74 8.65 -15.46
CA THR A 502 13.56 9.60 -14.35
C THR A 502 12.10 9.93 -14.18
N THR A 503 11.71 10.32 -12.96
CA THR A 503 10.29 10.53 -12.66
C THR A 503 10.09 11.73 -11.74
N LYS A 504 8.88 12.29 -11.75
CA LYS A 504 8.41 13.30 -10.82
C LYS A 504 7.05 12.87 -10.28
N ILE A 505 6.86 12.98 -8.97
CA ILE A 505 5.55 12.75 -8.34
C ILE A 505 4.77 14.06 -8.40
N ARG A 506 3.46 13.96 -8.63
CA ARG A 506 2.51 15.07 -8.59
C ARG A 506 1.39 14.75 -7.62
N TYR A 507 1.31 15.53 -6.55
CA TYR A 507 0.14 15.55 -5.68
C TYR A 507 -1.03 16.19 -6.41
N ALA A 508 -2.17 15.49 -6.47
CA ALA A 508 -3.34 15.93 -7.22
C ALA A 508 -4.19 16.95 -6.43
N GLY A 509 -4.92 17.80 -7.16
CA GLY A 509 -5.92 18.71 -6.59
C GLY A 509 -5.39 20.05 -6.08
N VAL A 510 -4.08 20.30 -6.17
CA VAL A 510 -3.49 21.59 -5.77
C VAL A 510 -3.45 22.56 -6.95
N LYS A 511 -4.13 23.71 -6.83
CA LYS A 511 -4.16 24.77 -7.85
C LYS A 511 -3.55 26.07 -7.31
N GLU A 512 -2.56 26.62 -8.01
CA GLU A 512 -1.91 27.92 -7.77
C GLU A 512 -1.55 28.22 -6.31
N HIS A 513 -1.10 27.21 -5.55
CA HIS A 513 -0.82 27.37 -4.13
C HIS A 513 0.46 28.20 -3.90
N MET A 514 0.42 29.10 -2.91
CA MET A 514 1.57 29.89 -2.50
C MET A 514 1.55 30.22 -0.99
N ALA A 515 2.67 29.98 -0.31
CA ALA A 515 2.92 30.32 1.08
C ALA A 515 4.24 31.06 1.23
N ILE A 516 4.19 32.33 1.64
CA ILE A 516 5.39 33.03 2.13
C ILE A 516 5.63 32.51 3.54
N VAL A 517 6.60 31.60 3.68
CA VAL A 517 6.91 30.93 4.95
C VAL A 517 7.77 31.83 5.81
N PHE A 518 8.80 32.44 5.23
CA PHE A 518 9.69 33.36 5.92
C PHE A 518 10.13 34.49 4.98
N PRO A 519 10.21 35.75 5.44
CA PRO A 519 9.78 36.22 6.76
C PRO A 519 8.25 36.21 6.91
N ASP A 520 7.77 35.85 8.09
CA ASP A 520 6.34 35.89 8.42
C ASP A 520 5.91 37.24 9.02
N ALA A 521 4.62 37.53 8.99
CA ALA A 521 4.09 38.81 9.46
C ALA A 521 4.00 38.95 10.98
N ALA A 522 3.98 37.84 11.72
CA ALA A 522 3.80 37.82 13.17
C ALA A 522 5.12 38.00 13.92
N THR A 523 6.24 37.62 13.31
CA THR A 523 7.56 37.64 13.94
C THR A 523 8.49 38.63 13.24
N PRO A 524 9.08 39.59 13.96
CA PRO A 524 10.13 40.40 13.38
C PRO A 524 11.41 39.60 13.12
N VAL A 525 12.14 40.02 12.09
CA VAL A 525 13.46 39.48 11.72
C VAL A 525 14.57 40.41 12.18
N GLU A 526 15.76 39.85 12.36
CA GLU A 526 16.95 40.57 12.77
C GLU A 526 17.47 41.50 11.65
N PRO A 527 18.20 42.58 11.99
CA PRO A 527 18.78 43.46 10.98
C PRO A 527 19.83 42.73 10.17
N GLY A 528 19.87 43.01 8.87
CA GLY A 528 20.80 42.37 7.94
C GLY A 528 20.08 41.90 6.69
N ARG A 529 20.78 41.10 5.88
CA ARG A 529 20.16 40.49 4.71
C ARG A 529 19.17 39.41 5.17
N VAL A 530 17.94 39.54 4.72
CA VAL A 530 16.82 38.69 5.17
C VAL A 530 16.73 37.48 4.24
N ARG A 531 16.77 36.27 4.82
CA ARG A 531 16.44 35.05 4.07
C ARG A 531 14.95 35.07 3.72
N ILE A 532 14.60 34.51 2.58
CA ILE A 532 13.20 34.36 2.14
C ILE A 532 12.99 32.90 1.81
N LEU A 533 11.90 32.32 2.31
CA LEU A 533 11.42 30.98 1.98
C LEU A 533 9.95 31.07 1.55
N VAL A 534 9.65 30.52 0.39
CA VAL A 534 8.31 30.45 -0.16
C VAL A 534 8.04 29.02 -0.61
N ASN A 535 6.90 28.46 -0.22
CA ASN A 535 6.39 27.22 -0.80
C ASN A 535 5.37 27.56 -1.89
N VAL A 536 5.61 27.06 -3.10
CA VAL A 536 4.77 27.27 -4.28
C VAL A 536 4.54 25.91 -4.93
N TYR A 537 3.29 25.59 -5.25
CA TYR A 537 2.97 24.31 -5.88
C TYR A 537 1.69 24.40 -6.71
N ASP A 538 1.69 23.73 -7.86
CA ASP A 538 0.52 23.51 -8.71
C ASP A 538 0.67 22.13 -9.35
N SER A 539 -0.41 21.36 -9.35
CA SER A 539 -0.39 19.97 -9.81
C SER A 539 -0.25 19.86 -11.33
N SER A 540 -0.81 20.84 -12.06
CA SER A 540 -0.85 20.91 -13.53
C SER A 540 0.31 21.74 -14.12
N ALA A 541 0.98 22.58 -13.32
CA ALA A 541 1.97 23.53 -13.82
C ALA A 541 3.39 23.13 -13.43
N GLU A 542 4.34 23.27 -14.37
CA GLU A 542 5.76 23.27 -14.00
C GLU A 542 6.21 24.72 -13.82
N LEU A 543 6.80 25.03 -12.67
CA LEU A 543 7.26 26.39 -12.37
C LEU A 543 8.52 26.74 -13.19
N ALA A 544 8.45 27.83 -13.94
CA ALA A 544 9.59 28.37 -14.69
C ALA A 544 10.45 29.31 -13.82
N LYS A 545 9.79 30.15 -13.01
CA LYS A 545 10.45 31.09 -12.11
C LYS A 545 9.57 31.47 -10.94
N VAL A 546 10.22 31.75 -9.80
CA VAL A 546 9.62 32.47 -8.68
C VAL A 546 10.49 33.69 -8.41
N ALA A 547 9.85 34.85 -8.30
CA ALA A 547 10.50 36.13 -8.06
C ALA A 547 9.84 36.85 -6.89
N TYR A 548 10.61 37.72 -6.21
CA TYR A 548 10.10 38.53 -5.11
C TYR A 548 10.53 39.99 -5.25
N SER A 549 9.77 40.91 -4.66
CA SER A 549 10.15 42.30 -4.47
C SER A 549 9.88 42.75 -3.05
N VAL A 550 10.75 43.61 -2.52
CA VAL A 550 10.59 44.25 -1.21
C VAL A 550 10.24 45.72 -1.44
N ASP A 551 9.20 46.21 -0.77
CA ASP A 551 8.73 47.60 -0.83
C ASP A 551 8.45 48.15 -2.24
N GLY A 552 8.02 47.26 -3.14
CA GLY A 552 7.74 47.62 -4.54
C GLY A 552 9.00 47.92 -5.36
N GLY A 553 10.19 47.54 -4.87
CA GLY A 553 11.44 47.59 -5.62
C GLY A 553 11.49 46.55 -6.76
N GLU A 554 12.67 46.42 -7.38
CA GLU A 554 12.88 45.48 -8.48
C GLU A 554 12.67 44.02 -8.07
N GLU A 555 12.07 43.22 -8.98
CA GLU A 555 11.90 41.79 -8.78
C GLU A 555 13.25 41.06 -8.82
N SER A 556 13.53 40.25 -7.81
CA SER A 556 14.70 39.38 -7.70
C SER A 556 14.28 37.91 -7.79
N LEU A 557 15.08 37.09 -8.48
CA LEU A 557 14.80 35.65 -8.62
C LEU A 557 15.08 34.87 -7.33
N MET A 558 14.27 33.84 -7.11
CA MET A 558 14.48 32.84 -6.06
C MET A 558 15.06 31.55 -6.66
N ALA A 559 15.79 30.79 -5.86
CA ALA A 559 16.33 29.49 -6.25
C ALA A 559 15.42 28.35 -5.75
N PRO A 560 15.08 27.35 -6.58
CA PRO A 560 14.35 26.18 -6.13
C PRO A 560 15.26 25.28 -5.28
N VAL A 561 14.72 24.70 -4.21
CA VAL A 561 15.44 23.74 -3.35
C VAL A 561 14.64 22.45 -3.10
N GLY A 562 13.51 22.28 -3.79
CA GLY A 562 12.69 21.06 -3.74
C GLY A 562 11.45 21.24 -4.62
N ASP A 563 10.49 20.31 -4.51
CA ASP A 563 9.26 20.37 -5.31
C ASP A 563 8.37 21.58 -4.96
N TRP A 564 8.43 22.03 -3.70
CA TRP A 564 7.61 23.13 -3.19
C TRP A 564 8.44 24.40 -2.95
N SER A 565 9.65 24.25 -2.42
CA SER A 565 10.36 25.36 -1.79
C SER A 565 11.26 26.15 -2.72
N TRP A 566 11.16 27.47 -2.59
CA TRP A 566 12.01 28.46 -3.23
C TRP A 566 12.63 29.35 -2.16
N VAL A 567 13.93 29.61 -2.29
CA VAL A 567 14.71 30.39 -1.32
C VAL A 567 15.43 31.56 -1.97
N ALA A 568 15.56 32.64 -1.22
CA ALA A 568 16.41 33.76 -1.59
C ALA A 568 17.03 34.42 -0.35
N THR A 569 17.89 35.38 -0.57
CA THR A 569 18.37 36.30 0.47
C THR A 569 18.37 37.69 -0.15
N THR A 570 17.85 38.68 0.59
CA THR A 570 17.79 40.05 0.07
C THR A 570 19.19 40.54 -0.34
N PRO A 571 19.33 41.21 -1.50
CA PRO A 571 20.64 41.66 -1.97
C PRO A 571 21.24 42.71 -1.02
N VAL A 572 20.37 43.54 -0.44
CA VAL A 572 20.68 44.55 0.57
C VAL A 572 19.89 44.28 1.84
N ALA A 573 20.40 44.74 2.98
CA ALA A 573 19.68 44.69 4.24
C ALA A 573 18.52 45.71 4.18
N PRO A 574 17.25 45.29 4.39
CA PRO A 574 16.18 46.25 4.57
C PRO A 574 16.44 47.08 5.83
N GLU A 575 15.98 48.33 5.84
CA GLU A 575 16.09 49.21 7.00
C GLU A 575 15.32 48.63 8.20
N GLN A 576 15.50 49.21 9.40
CA GLN A 576 14.64 48.83 10.52
C GLN A 576 13.24 49.42 10.31
N GLY A 577 12.20 48.61 10.44
CA GLY A 577 10.84 49.06 10.17
C GLY A 577 9.94 47.97 9.62
N GLN A 578 8.78 48.38 9.13
CA GLN A 578 7.84 47.49 8.47
C GLN A 578 8.08 47.55 6.96
N HIS A 579 8.13 46.37 6.34
CA HIS A 579 8.38 46.17 4.92
C HIS A 579 7.26 45.33 4.31
N SER A 580 7.02 45.53 3.02
CA SER A 580 6.17 44.67 2.22
C SER A 580 7.00 43.69 1.39
N LEU A 581 6.51 42.47 1.25
CA LEU A 581 7.09 41.43 0.41
C LEU A 581 6.02 40.95 -0.57
N GLU A 582 6.25 41.14 -1.87
CA GLU A 582 5.44 40.55 -2.93
C GLU A 582 6.23 39.41 -3.56
N VAL A 583 5.56 38.28 -3.80
CA VAL A 583 6.12 37.11 -4.47
C VAL A 583 5.24 36.76 -5.66
N ARG A 584 5.86 36.44 -6.79
CA ARG A 584 5.21 36.01 -8.02
C ARG A 584 5.79 34.67 -8.46
N ALA A 585 4.92 33.72 -8.73
CA ALA A 585 5.25 32.49 -9.43
C ALA A 585 4.85 32.64 -10.90
N THR A 586 5.62 32.03 -11.80
CA THR A 586 5.28 31.93 -13.22
C THR A 586 5.57 30.52 -13.70
N SER A 587 4.56 29.88 -14.27
CA SER A 587 4.68 28.55 -14.85
C SER A 587 5.35 28.58 -16.23
N LYS A 588 5.81 27.43 -16.74
CA LYS A 588 6.37 27.30 -18.09
C LYS A 588 5.35 27.61 -19.18
N GLY A 589 4.07 27.29 -18.92
CA GLY A 589 2.93 27.67 -19.77
C GLY A 589 2.54 29.15 -19.67
N GLY A 590 3.21 29.96 -18.84
CA GLY A 590 3.01 31.40 -18.75
C GLY A 590 1.92 31.86 -17.78
N ARG A 591 1.27 30.94 -17.05
CA ARG A 591 0.38 31.31 -15.93
C ARG A 591 1.19 31.98 -14.85
N SER A 592 0.61 32.99 -14.18
CA SER A 592 1.28 33.66 -13.08
C SER A 592 0.31 34.05 -11.99
N TRP A 593 0.69 33.77 -10.74
CA TRP A 593 -0.06 34.17 -9.55
C TRP A 593 0.89 34.80 -8.55
N LYS A 594 0.33 35.64 -7.67
CA LYS A 594 1.11 36.42 -6.71
C LYS A 594 0.55 36.34 -5.32
N ARG A 595 1.42 36.60 -4.35
CA ARG A 595 1.04 36.83 -2.97
C ARG A 595 1.82 37.98 -2.37
N LYS A 596 1.14 38.79 -1.57
CA LYS A 596 1.75 39.86 -0.79
C LYS A 596 1.67 39.54 0.70
N SER A 597 2.73 39.88 1.43
CA SER A 597 2.80 39.85 2.88
C SER A 597 3.52 41.10 3.38
N THR A 598 3.60 41.25 4.70
CA THR A 598 4.45 42.24 5.36
C THR A 598 5.34 41.54 6.36
N PHE A 599 6.51 42.09 6.62
CA PHE A 599 7.39 41.67 7.70
C PHE A 599 8.01 42.88 8.38
N ARG A 600 8.55 42.70 9.59
CA ARG A 600 9.20 43.77 10.35
C ARG A 600 10.66 43.43 10.60
N VAL A 601 11.57 44.35 10.32
CA VAL A 601 12.97 44.27 10.76
C VAL A 601 13.10 45.00 12.10
N ALA A 602 13.65 44.35 13.11
CA ALA A 602 13.82 44.93 14.45
C ALA A 602 15.24 44.69 14.99
N GLY A 603 15.82 45.70 15.65
CA GLY A 603 17.18 45.66 16.22
C GLY A 603 17.39 44.76 17.44
N LYS A 604 16.53 43.75 17.66
CA LYS A 604 16.63 42.83 18.80
C LYS A 604 17.22 41.51 18.33
N GLU A 605 18.24 41.02 19.05
CA GLU A 605 18.67 39.62 18.92
C GLU A 605 17.66 38.70 19.61
N TYR A 606 17.34 37.59 18.95
CA TYR A 606 16.40 36.61 19.48
C TYR A 606 17.14 35.38 19.98
N ALA A 607 16.53 34.67 20.93
CA ALA A 607 17.09 33.44 21.46
C ALA A 607 17.39 32.44 20.32
N ALA A 608 18.66 32.07 20.22
CA ALA A 608 19.10 30.99 19.36
C ALA A 608 18.49 29.65 19.84
N PRO A 609 18.29 28.69 18.93
CA PRO A 609 17.92 27.34 19.31
C PRO A 609 18.97 26.72 20.23
N GLN A 610 18.49 26.15 21.32
CA GLN A 610 19.27 25.44 22.33
C GLN A 610 18.64 24.09 22.56
N THR A 611 19.48 23.07 22.58
CA THR A 611 19.11 21.72 22.99
C THR A 611 19.52 21.51 24.45
N ARG A 612 18.79 20.66 25.16
CA ARG A 612 19.11 20.28 26.54
C ARG A 612 18.84 18.80 26.76
N SER A 613 17.58 18.41 26.87
CA SER A 613 17.19 17.02 27.04
C SER A 613 17.23 16.32 25.68
N GLU A 614 17.60 15.04 25.67
CA GLU A 614 17.60 14.25 24.44
C GLU A 614 16.17 13.89 24.03
N TRP A 615 15.96 13.76 22.72
CA TRP A 615 14.77 13.23 22.08
C TRP A 615 15.21 12.08 21.16
N PRO A 616 15.63 10.92 21.72
CA PRO A 616 16.47 9.94 21.04
C PRO A 616 15.75 9.04 20.03
N CYS A 617 14.42 9.00 20.04
CA CYS A 617 13.61 8.16 19.15
C CYS A 617 12.22 8.75 18.94
N PHE A 618 11.37 8.03 18.20
CA PHE A 618 9.97 8.39 18.00
C PHE A 618 9.27 8.71 19.33
N GLN A 619 8.47 9.78 19.36
CA GLN A 619 7.78 10.30 20.56
C GLN A 619 8.67 10.52 21.81
N GLY A 620 9.99 10.64 21.62
CA GLY A 620 10.95 11.14 22.60
C GLY A 620 11.42 10.14 23.64
N ASN A 621 10.82 8.96 23.74
CA ASN A 621 11.27 7.91 24.66
C ASN A 621 10.79 6.53 24.20
N VAL A 622 11.41 5.47 24.73
CA VAL A 622 11.12 4.08 24.33
C VAL A 622 9.73 3.58 24.72
N ARG A 623 8.97 4.32 25.55
CA ARG A 623 7.55 4.06 25.85
C ARG A 623 6.59 4.82 24.92
N HIS A 624 7.12 5.71 24.08
CA HIS A 624 6.41 6.58 23.16
C HIS A 624 5.30 7.41 23.83
N THR A 625 5.56 7.96 25.02
CA THR A 625 4.54 8.76 25.72
C THR A 625 4.27 10.11 25.06
N GLY A 626 5.17 10.61 24.20
CA GLY A 626 5.06 11.90 23.54
C GLY A 626 5.26 13.09 24.48
N ILE A 627 5.85 12.89 25.66
CA ILE A 627 6.09 13.94 26.66
C ILE A 627 7.53 14.44 26.54
N ALA A 628 7.68 15.76 26.45
CA ALA A 628 8.95 16.45 26.56
C ALA A 628 9.31 16.77 28.01
N GLU A 629 10.57 16.52 28.38
CA GLU A 629 11.13 17.00 29.64
C GLU A 629 11.25 18.53 29.65
N ASP A 630 11.66 19.09 28.51
CA ASP A 630 11.79 20.53 28.32
C ASP A 630 10.44 21.19 27.99
N LYS A 631 10.25 22.40 28.54
CA LYS A 631 9.01 23.18 28.44
C LYS A 631 9.21 24.34 27.49
N VAL A 632 8.72 24.20 26.27
CA VAL A 632 8.72 25.25 25.25
C VAL A 632 7.35 25.90 25.24
N THR A 633 7.32 27.24 25.39
CA THR A 633 6.08 28.02 25.46
C THR A 633 5.94 28.91 24.24
N ALA A 634 4.76 28.93 23.64
CA ALA A 634 4.36 29.86 22.60
C ALA A 634 4.14 31.31 23.14
N PRO A 635 4.16 32.36 22.28
CA PRO A 635 4.36 32.31 20.82
C PRO A 635 5.79 31.91 20.44
N LEU A 636 5.92 31.17 19.35
CA LEU A 636 7.20 30.77 18.79
C LEU A 636 7.51 31.56 17.51
N ARG A 637 8.80 31.60 17.16
CA ARG A 637 9.32 32.11 15.90
C ARG A 637 10.10 31.05 15.16
N LEU A 638 10.11 31.10 13.83
CA LEU A 638 11.05 30.32 13.04
C LEU A 638 12.47 30.87 13.22
N ALA A 639 13.37 30.04 13.75
CA ALA A 639 14.77 30.39 13.98
C ALA A 639 15.65 30.04 12.77
N TRP A 640 15.48 28.84 12.23
CA TRP A 640 16.12 28.41 10.99
C TRP A 640 15.28 27.37 10.27
N PHE A 641 15.54 27.22 8.97
CA PHE A 641 15.07 26.10 8.15
C PHE A 641 16.24 25.52 7.33
N HIS A 642 16.18 24.22 7.07
CA HIS A 642 17.17 23.45 6.33
C HIS A 642 16.51 22.50 5.32
N ASN A 643 16.78 22.67 4.03
CA ASN A 643 16.30 21.73 3.01
C ASN A 643 17.20 20.48 2.95
N THR A 644 16.59 19.30 3.02
CA THR A 644 17.30 18.00 3.11
C THR A 644 17.60 17.36 1.74
N GLY A 645 17.07 17.94 0.66
CA GLY A 645 17.13 17.43 -0.71
C GLY A 645 15.94 16.53 -1.09
N GLY A 646 15.34 15.84 -0.12
CA GLY A 646 14.15 15.00 -0.29
C GLY A 646 13.05 15.35 0.70
N GLN A 647 11.93 14.65 0.64
CA GLN A 647 10.75 14.93 1.44
C GLN A 647 10.89 14.37 2.86
N LEU A 648 10.24 15.03 3.83
CA LEU A 648 10.10 14.52 5.20
C LEU A 648 8.63 14.17 5.42
N ARG A 649 8.30 12.87 5.32
CA ARG A 649 6.92 12.38 5.40
C ARG A 649 6.47 12.17 6.84
N VAL A 650 6.49 10.94 7.34
CA VAL A 650 5.99 10.59 8.69
C VAL A 650 7.10 10.36 9.71
N GLY A 651 8.32 10.06 9.26
CA GLY A 651 9.51 9.96 10.10
C GLY A 651 9.77 11.28 10.84
N SER A 652 9.92 11.19 12.16
CA SER A 652 10.11 12.35 13.04
C SER A 652 11.60 12.69 13.16
N PRO A 653 11.97 13.96 13.38
CA PRO A 653 13.34 14.30 13.76
C PRO A 653 13.70 13.70 15.13
N VAL A 654 14.98 13.39 15.31
CA VAL A 654 15.60 12.96 16.57
C VAL A 654 16.62 14.01 16.99
N VAL A 655 16.70 14.33 18.28
CA VAL A 655 17.55 15.41 18.78
C VAL A 655 18.46 14.91 19.90
N ALA A 656 19.76 15.10 19.76
CA ALA A 656 20.73 14.85 20.83
C ALA A 656 22.09 15.46 20.49
N ASP A 657 22.93 15.67 21.51
CA ASP A 657 24.30 16.16 21.34
C ASP A 657 24.40 17.44 20.50
N GLY A 658 23.38 18.31 20.54
CA GLY A 658 23.34 19.53 19.72
C GLY A 658 23.09 19.28 18.23
N MET A 659 22.61 18.09 17.84
CA MET A 659 22.32 17.70 16.46
C MET A 659 20.85 17.29 16.31
N VAL A 660 20.33 17.47 15.09
CA VAL A 660 19.01 16.97 14.67
C VAL A 660 19.21 16.00 13.51
N PHE A 661 18.65 14.80 13.65
CA PHE A 661 18.70 13.73 12.64
C PHE A 661 17.33 13.52 12.02
N ALA A 662 17.26 13.36 10.70
CA ALA A 662 16.01 13.08 10.00
C ALA A 662 16.20 12.07 8.87
N GLY A 663 15.25 11.13 8.76
CA GLY A 663 15.12 10.26 7.60
C GLY A 663 14.57 11.03 6.40
N VAL A 664 15.18 10.83 5.23
CA VAL A 664 14.85 11.52 3.99
C VAL A 664 14.22 10.54 3.01
N ASP A 665 13.09 10.96 2.44
CA ASP A 665 12.36 10.22 1.41
C ASP A 665 12.57 10.84 0.02
N ASP A 666 13.11 10.06 -0.90
CA ASP A 666 13.08 10.35 -2.33
C ASP A 666 12.53 9.13 -3.10
N SER A 667 11.24 8.88 -2.95
CA SER A 667 10.55 7.80 -3.67
C SER A 667 10.40 8.04 -5.19
N ALA A 668 10.74 9.25 -5.67
CA ALA A 668 10.74 9.56 -7.09
C ALA A 668 11.98 8.97 -7.78
N ASN A 669 13.18 9.22 -7.24
CA ASN A 669 14.44 8.87 -7.90
C ASN A 669 15.49 8.23 -7.00
N ASN A 670 15.25 8.17 -5.68
CA ASN A 670 16.13 7.56 -4.69
C ASN A 670 17.55 8.13 -4.64
N ARG A 671 17.74 9.37 -5.13
CA ARG A 671 19.03 10.09 -5.14
C ARG A 671 19.32 10.71 -3.78
N GLU A 672 18.27 11.19 -3.12
CA GLU A 672 18.39 11.93 -1.86
C GLU A 672 18.05 11.10 -0.62
N SER A 673 17.61 9.85 -0.79
CA SER A 673 17.22 8.94 0.29
C SER A 673 18.36 8.67 1.28
N GLY A 674 18.06 8.68 2.58
CA GLY A 674 19.05 8.45 3.61
C GLY A 674 18.73 9.13 4.93
N VAL A 675 19.77 9.41 5.73
CA VAL A 675 19.64 10.22 6.96
C VAL A 675 20.53 11.45 6.84
N VAL A 676 19.99 12.61 7.21
CA VAL A 676 20.72 13.86 7.34
C VAL A 676 20.91 14.21 8.81
N ALA A 677 22.07 14.78 9.15
CA ALA A 677 22.30 15.45 10.43
C ALA A 677 22.56 16.93 10.22
N VAL A 678 21.88 17.76 11.00
CA VAL A 678 22.09 19.20 11.04
C VAL A 678 22.44 19.65 12.45
N ASP A 679 23.24 20.70 12.54
CA ASP A 679 23.50 21.40 13.80
C ASP A 679 22.19 22.01 14.32
N ALA A 680 21.82 21.69 15.56
CA ALA A 680 20.53 22.08 16.12
C ALA A 680 20.42 23.59 16.34
N ALA A 681 21.53 24.29 16.56
CA ALA A 681 21.55 25.73 16.77
C ALA A 681 21.39 26.53 15.47
N THR A 682 22.03 26.07 14.39
CA THR A 682 22.18 26.83 13.14
C THR A 682 21.42 26.27 11.96
N GLY A 683 20.98 25.01 12.02
CA GLY A 683 20.39 24.30 10.89
C GLY A 683 21.39 23.99 9.78
N LYS A 684 22.70 24.13 10.03
CA LYS A 684 23.72 23.79 9.04
C LYS A 684 23.88 22.27 8.95
N ARG A 685 23.85 21.72 7.75
CA ARG A 685 24.17 20.30 7.52
C ARG A 685 25.57 19.98 8.01
N LEU A 686 25.65 18.98 8.87
CA LEU A 686 26.90 18.40 9.36
C LEU A 686 27.33 17.26 8.44
N TRP A 687 26.41 16.32 8.17
CA TRP A 687 26.66 15.18 7.30
C TRP A 687 25.34 14.64 6.71
N LYS A 688 25.46 13.80 5.67
CA LYS A 688 24.37 13.01 5.08
C LYS A 688 24.89 11.62 4.76
N VAL A 689 24.11 10.60 5.11
CA VAL A 689 24.37 9.20 4.77
C VAL A 689 23.32 8.75 3.77
N ALA A 690 23.75 8.35 2.57
CA ALA A 690 22.86 7.79 1.56
C ALA A 690 22.41 6.38 1.94
N ALA A 691 21.16 6.06 1.66
CA ALA A 691 20.59 4.71 1.79
C ALA A 691 20.24 4.13 0.42
N ASP A 692 20.06 2.81 0.37
CA ASP A 692 19.64 2.03 -0.80
C ASP A 692 18.18 2.27 -1.19
N SER A 693 17.38 2.88 -0.31
CA SER A 693 15.97 3.22 -0.52
C SER A 693 15.54 4.32 0.47
N PRO A 694 14.36 4.94 0.31
CA PRO A 694 13.83 5.96 1.23
C PRO A 694 13.93 5.57 2.71
N VAL A 695 14.31 6.52 3.58
CA VAL A 695 14.28 6.33 5.04
C VAL A 695 13.04 6.98 5.59
N LYS A 696 12.04 6.14 5.71
CA LYS A 696 10.64 6.46 5.97
C LYS A 696 10.31 6.49 7.48
N ALA A 697 10.94 5.61 8.25
CA ALA A 697 10.78 5.49 9.71
C ALA A 697 11.64 6.50 10.49
N THR A 698 11.27 6.75 11.75
CA THR A 698 12.05 7.62 12.65
C THR A 698 13.34 6.92 13.05
N PRO A 699 14.54 7.50 12.83
CA PRO A 699 15.79 6.95 13.35
C PRO A 699 15.78 6.81 14.88
N ALA A 700 16.74 6.07 15.44
CA ALA A 700 16.96 6.01 16.87
C ALA A 700 18.41 6.27 17.22
N LEU A 701 18.64 6.91 18.36
CA LEU A 701 19.97 7.23 18.87
C LEU A 701 20.22 6.50 20.20
N GLY A 702 21.45 6.02 20.37
CA GLY A 702 21.99 5.69 21.69
C GLY A 702 23.50 5.45 21.61
N ASN A 703 24.20 5.69 22.73
CA ASN A 703 25.65 5.48 22.85
C ASN A 703 26.47 6.12 21.71
N GLY A 704 26.11 7.34 21.29
CA GLY A 704 26.81 8.07 20.23
C GLY A 704 26.58 7.53 18.81
N ARG A 705 25.58 6.68 18.59
CA ARG A 705 25.25 6.12 17.27
C ARG A 705 23.80 6.34 16.90
N VAL A 706 23.56 6.51 15.60
CA VAL A 706 22.22 6.56 14.99
C VAL A 706 21.97 5.26 14.24
N VAL A 707 20.88 4.59 14.56
CA VAL A 707 20.40 3.38 13.88
C VAL A 707 19.13 3.72 13.11
N PHE A 708 19.06 3.27 11.86
CA PHE A 708 17.89 3.45 11.00
C PHE A 708 17.75 2.30 10.02
N ILE A 709 16.56 2.17 9.44
CA ILE A 709 16.23 1.14 8.48
C ILE A 709 15.68 1.80 7.21
N SER A 710 16.21 1.39 6.05
CA SER A 710 15.68 1.82 4.76
C SER A 710 14.43 1.01 4.40
N TYR A 711 13.66 1.50 3.45
CA TYR A 711 12.43 0.85 3.02
C TYR A 711 12.62 -0.58 2.48
N LEU A 712 13.78 -0.87 1.87
CA LEU A 712 14.24 -2.20 1.41
C LEU A 712 14.83 -3.07 2.53
N GLY A 713 14.69 -2.65 3.79
CA GLY A 713 15.07 -3.46 4.95
C GLY A 713 16.56 -3.47 5.27
N THR A 714 17.37 -2.59 4.68
CA THR A 714 18.76 -2.42 5.10
C THR A 714 18.82 -1.63 6.39
N VAL A 715 19.39 -2.25 7.43
CA VAL A 715 19.65 -1.61 8.72
C VAL A 715 21.04 -1.00 8.69
N TYR A 716 21.12 0.28 9.04
CA TYR A 716 22.34 1.05 9.11
C TYR A 716 22.58 1.47 10.55
N CYS A 717 23.86 1.47 10.95
CA CYS A 717 24.31 2.12 12.16
C CYS A 717 25.47 3.03 11.83
N VAL A 718 25.35 4.29 12.22
CA VAL A 718 26.32 5.34 11.90
C VAL A 718 26.75 6.06 13.16
N GLU A 719 28.00 6.52 13.18
CA GLU A 719 28.50 7.37 14.25
C GLU A 719 27.77 8.73 14.22
N SER A 720 27.18 9.16 15.33
CA SER A 720 26.26 10.32 15.35
C SER A 720 26.93 11.63 14.92
N ARG A 721 28.22 11.78 15.22
CA ARG A 721 28.98 13.02 14.95
C ARG A 721 29.48 13.14 13.52
N THR A 722 29.79 12.03 12.86
CA THR A 722 30.46 12.02 11.55
C THR A 722 29.60 11.45 10.44
N GLY A 723 28.62 10.61 10.76
CA GLY A 723 27.85 9.86 9.77
C GLY A 723 28.59 8.63 9.22
N ASP A 724 29.77 8.31 9.76
CA ASP A 724 30.54 7.14 9.31
C ASP A 724 29.74 5.86 9.60
N ILE A 725 29.59 5.01 8.58
CA ILE A 725 28.90 3.73 8.73
C ILE A 725 29.76 2.80 9.58
N ALA A 726 29.32 2.53 10.81
CA ALA A 726 29.95 1.55 11.70
C ALA A 726 29.66 0.12 11.21
N TRP A 727 28.40 -0.15 10.84
CA TRP A 727 27.98 -1.40 10.24
C TRP A 727 26.64 -1.23 9.51
N LYS A 728 26.36 -2.15 8.58
CA LYS A 728 25.05 -2.31 7.94
C LYS A 728 24.83 -3.74 7.46
N TYR A 729 23.58 -4.16 7.37
CA TYR A 729 23.18 -5.42 6.72
C TYR A 729 21.71 -5.34 6.28
N ASN A 730 21.35 -6.12 5.26
CA ASN A 730 19.99 -6.22 4.76
C ASN A 730 19.24 -7.35 5.48
N LEU A 731 18.03 -7.07 5.99
CA LEU A 731 17.18 -8.05 6.66
C LEU A 731 16.37 -8.94 5.69
N GLY A 732 16.25 -8.53 4.42
CA GLY A 732 15.68 -9.26 3.30
C GLY A 732 16.71 -9.62 2.25
N ASP A 733 16.28 -9.65 0.98
CA ASP A 733 17.13 -9.96 -0.19
C ASP A 733 17.54 -8.71 -1.00
N GLY A 734 17.20 -7.51 -0.51
CA GLY A 734 17.48 -6.23 -1.17
C GLY A 734 16.58 -5.91 -2.35
N THR A 735 15.57 -6.73 -2.62
CA THR A 735 14.66 -6.55 -3.77
C THR A 735 13.20 -6.41 -3.36
N GLU A 736 12.88 -6.66 -2.08
CA GLU A 736 11.53 -6.52 -1.56
C GLU A 736 11.46 -5.37 -0.54
N PRO A 737 10.45 -4.49 -0.67
CA PRO A 737 10.17 -3.54 0.38
C PRO A 737 9.72 -4.30 1.61
N LEU A 738 10.48 -4.13 2.67
CA LEU A 738 10.16 -4.70 3.96
C LEU A 738 9.34 -3.71 4.79
N GLY A 739 9.49 -2.40 4.57
CA GLY A 739 8.91 -1.42 5.48
C GLY A 739 9.62 -1.48 6.84
N GLY A 740 10.15 -0.34 7.27
CA GLY A 740 10.94 -0.25 8.49
C GLY A 740 10.10 0.17 9.68
N ARG A 741 10.09 -0.61 10.77
CA ARG A 741 9.58 -0.09 12.04
C ARG A 741 10.59 0.91 12.63
N SER A 742 10.10 1.98 13.24
CA SER A 742 10.98 2.95 13.91
C SER A 742 11.77 2.21 15.01
N PRO A 743 13.12 2.14 14.94
CA PRO A 743 13.91 1.45 15.93
C PRO A 743 13.85 2.14 17.30
N ILE A 744 14.29 1.41 18.32
CA ILE A 744 14.59 1.94 19.65
C ILE A 744 15.95 1.40 20.12
N VAL A 745 16.62 2.15 20.99
CA VAL A 745 17.88 1.73 21.60
C VAL A 745 17.72 1.69 23.11
N VAL A 746 18.09 0.57 23.73
CA VAL A 746 18.13 0.40 25.19
C VAL A 746 19.44 -0.29 25.55
N ASP A 747 20.18 0.28 26.50
CA ASP A 747 21.42 -0.30 27.05
C ASP A 747 22.43 -0.78 25.98
N GLY A 748 22.60 0.02 24.91
CA GLY A 748 23.52 -0.28 23.81
C GLY A 748 23.06 -1.39 22.87
N VAL A 749 21.78 -1.77 22.91
CA VAL A 749 21.14 -2.70 21.99
C VAL A 749 20.05 -1.98 21.22
N ALA A 750 20.09 -2.06 19.89
CA ALA A 750 19.02 -1.59 19.02
C ALA A 750 18.04 -2.73 18.76
N TYR A 751 16.75 -2.42 18.85
CA TYR A 751 15.67 -3.31 18.44
C TYR A 751 15.09 -2.77 17.15
N VAL A 752 15.17 -3.57 16.10
CA VAL A 752 14.77 -3.18 14.74
C VAL A 752 13.80 -4.23 14.20
N GLY A 753 12.69 -3.77 13.67
CA GLY A 753 11.69 -4.61 12.99
C GLY A 753 11.66 -4.29 11.50
N ALA A 754 11.74 -5.33 10.68
CA ALA A 754 11.43 -5.27 9.26
C ALA A 754 10.14 -6.05 9.04
N VAL A 755 9.15 -5.42 8.41
CA VAL A 755 7.93 -6.12 8.00
C VAL A 755 8.26 -6.94 6.74
N ASN A 756 7.59 -8.05 6.48
CA ASN A 756 7.75 -8.70 5.18
C ASN A 756 6.57 -8.33 4.28
N GLY A 757 6.83 -8.13 2.99
CA GLY A 757 5.78 -7.85 2.02
C GLY A 757 4.72 -8.96 1.97
N PRO A 758 3.47 -8.64 1.59
CA PRO A 758 2.31 -9.55 1.66
C PRO A 758 2.45 -10.85 0.86
N LEU A 759 3.42 -10.92 -0.06
CA LEU A 759 3.66 -12.07 -0.94
C LEU A 759 4.80 -13.00 -0.48
N THR A 760 5.50 -12.69 0.63
CA THR A 760 6.52 -13.59 1.18
C THR A 760 5.89 -14.81 1.86
N PRO A 761 6.07 -16.06 1.37
CA PRO A 761 5.16 -17.13 1.76
C PRO A 761 5.41 -17.78 3.13
N ILE A 762 6.50 -17.47 3.86
CA ILE A 762 6.99 -18.41 4.91
C ILE A 762 7.47 -17.76 6.23
N ALA A 763 7.69 -16.46 6.33
CA ALA A 763 8.10 -15.83 7.59
C ALA A 763 7.32 -14.53 7.85
N GLY A 764 6.78 -14.33 9.05
CA GLY A 764 6.26 -13.02 9.43
C GLY A 764 7.40 -12.01 9.69
N PRO A 765 7.07 -10.78 10.13
CA PRO A 765 8.02 -9.68 10.29
C PRO A 765 9.21 -10.14 11.12
N THR A 766 10.39 -9.78 10.64
CA THR A 766 11.66 -10.11 11.27
C THR A 766 12.01 -9.01 12.27
N PHE A 767 12.14 -9.39 13.53
CA PHE A 767 12.67 -8.55 14.58
C PHE A 767 14.05 -9.02 14.98
N ILE A 768 14.94 -8.07 15.21
CA ILE A 768 16.29 -8.32 15.65
C ILE A 768 16.63 -7.45 16.85
N ALA A 769 17.46 -8.01 17.74
CA ALA A 769 18.27 -7.21 18.65
C ALA A 769 19.70 -7.22 18.15
N VAL A 770 20.30 -6.03 18.02
CA VAL A 770 21.67 -5.86 17.55
C VAL A 770 22.46 -5.01 18.53
N GLU A 771 23.65 -5.49 18.87
CA GLU A 771 24.59 -4.73 19.67
C GLU A 771 25.14 -3.54 18.86
N LEU A 772 24.95 -2.31 19.34
CA LEU A 772 25.32 -1.09 18.62
C LEU A 772 26.81 -1.01 18.29
N SER A 773 27.66 -1.48 19.20
CA SER A 773 29.12 -1.35 19.08
C SER A 773 29.74 -2.28 18.05
N THR A 774 29.14 -3.44 17.81
CA THR A 774 29.73 -4.50 16.99
C THR A 774 28.90 -4.83 15.76
N GLY A 775 27.62 -4.46 15.73
CA GLY A 775 26.68 -4.93 14.72
C GLY A 775 26.28 -6.39 14.88
N ARG A 776 26.68 -7.03 15.99
CA ARG A 776 26.36 -8.43 16.26
C ARG A 776 24.89 -8.58 16.61
N ILE A 777 24.17 -9.35 15.80
CA ILE A 777 22.80 -9.76 16.10
C ILE A 777 22.84 -10.67 17.34
N LYS A 778 22.17 -10.24 18.42
CA LYS A 778 22.02 -11.00 19.66
C LYS A 778 20.96 -12.10 19.51
N TRP A 779 19.85 -11.74 18.89
CA TRP A 779 18.76 -12.66 18.55
C TRP A 779 17.99 -12.13 17.35
N LYS A 780 17.32 -13.06 16.67
CA LYS A 780 16.38 -12.79 15.57
C LYS A 780 15.12 -13.60 15.82
N THR A 781 13.97 -12.92 15.78
CA THR A 781 12.66 -13.52 15.99
C THR A 781 11.78 -13.18 14.81
N SER A 782 11.19 -14.21 14.19
CA SER A 782 10.11 -14.04 13.23
C SER A 782 8.79 -14.21 13.96
N ILE A 783 7.88 -13.25 13.82
CA ILE A 783 6.56 -13.34 14.42
C ILE A 783 5.71 -14.30 13.56
N PRO A 784 5.16 -15.41 14.10
CA PRO A 784 4.40 -16.37 13.32
C PRO A 784 2.98 -15.87 13.00
N ASP A 785 2.38 -16.41 11.93
CA ASP A 785 0.98 -16.18 11.52
C ASP A 785 0.57 -14.73 11.24
N THR A 786 1.53 -13.84 10.99
CA THR A 786 1.30 -12.46 10.57
C THR A 786 1.58 -12.36 9.08
N ARG A 787 0.51 -12.23 8.29
CA ARG A 787 0.59 -11.65 6.94
C ARG A 787 0.35 -10.18 7.15
N ASP A 788 1.39 -9.47 7.59
CA ASP A 788 1.22 -8.04 7.74
C ASP A 788 1.07 -7.46 6.33
N ILE A 789 -0.04 -6.78 6.10
CA ILE A 789 -0.21 -6.06 4.85
C ILE A 789 0.55 -4.77 5.07
N ALA A 790 1.85 -4.81 4.73
CA ALA A 790 2.85 -3.79 4.99
C ALA A 790 2.61 -2.48 4.21
N HIS A 791 1.36 -2.04 4.08
CA HIS A 791 1.04 -0.69 3.64
C HIS A 791 1.30 0.35 4.74
N HIS A 792 1.75 -0.01 5.96
CA HIS A 792 1.76 0.91 7.11
C HIS A 792 3.11 0.97 7.84
N GLY A 793 4.21 0.89 7.08
CA GLY A 793 5.58 0.62 7.53
C GLY A 793 6.28 1.69 8.39
N TYR A 794 5.68 2.14 9.48
CA TYR A 794 6.30 3.12 10.40
C TYR A 794 6.00 2.89 11.89
N LEU A 795 5.30 1.80 12.22
CA LEU A 795 4.90 1.48 13.59
C LEU A 795 6.14 1.41 14.50
N ALA A 796 6.14 2.17 15.58
CA ALA A 796 7.27 2.19 16.51
C ALA A 796 7.15 1.07 17.55
N THR A 797 8.27 0.39 17.83
CA THR A 797 8.38 -0.67 18.85
C THR A 797 8.52 -0.07 20.23
N GLY A 798 7.63 -0.41 21.17
CA GLY A 798 7.73 0.09 22.54
C GLY A 798 8.55 -0.83 23.44
N TYR A 799 9.16 -0.27 24.49
CA TYR A 799 9.90 -1.00 25.51
C TYR A 799 9.49 -0.58 26.92
N LYS A 800 9.32 -1.56 27.81
CA LYS A 800 9.14 -1.35 29.25
C LYS A 800 9.57 -2.59 30.03
N ASP A 801 10.32 -2.40 31.11
CA ASP A 801 10.67 -3.43 32.08
C ASP A 801 11.24 -4.74 31.47
N GLY A 802 12.15 -4.61 30.49
CA GLY A 802 12.76 -5.77 29.81
C GLY A 802 11.89 -6.41 28.74
N GLN A 803 10.74 -5.83 28.42
CA GLN A 803 9.80 -6.34 27.43
C GLN A 803 9.65 -5.40 26.24
N LEU A 804 9.58 -5.97 25.04
CA LEU A 804 9.27 -5.27 23.79
C LEU A 804 7.80 -5.49 23.44
N TYR A 805 7.11 -4.41 23.07
CA TYR A 805 5.69 -4.43 22.72
C TYR A 805 5.52 -4.08 21.25
N LEU A 806 4.84 -4.97 20.52
CA LEU A 806 4.69 -4.91 19.07
C LEU A 806 3.20 -4.98 18.71
N ALA A 807 2.66 -3.89 18.17
CA ALA A 807 1.33 -3.87 17.58
C ALA A 807 1.38 -4.53 16.19
N GLU A 808 0.51 -5.51 15.93
CA GLU A 808 0.50 -6.32 14.69
C GLU A 808 -0.91 -6.66 14.22
N SER A 809 -1.11 -6.75 12.90
CA SER A 809 -2.42 -6.78 12.22
C SER A 809 -3.33 -7.99 12.50
N LYS A 810 -2.79 -9.17 12.85
CA LYS A 810 -3.61 -10.39 13.06
C LYS A 810 -3.80 -10.83 14.50
N ARG A 811 -2.79 -10.65 15.36
CA ARG A 811 -2.84 -11.03 16.77
C ARG A 811 -2.73 -9.84 17.71
N GLY A 812 -2.84 -8.61 17.20
CA GLY A 812 -3.09 -7.39 17.94
C GLY A 812 -1.92 -6.82 18.76
N LEU A 813 -1.34 -7.61 19.65
CA LEU A 813 -0.21 -7.22 20.48
C LEU A 813 0.68 -8.44 20.76
N TYR A 814 1.95 -8.35 20.42
CA TYR A 814 2.98 -9.28 20.84
C TYR A 814 3.86 -8.63 21.90
N VAL A 815 4.24 -9.41 22.90
CA VAL A 815 5.18 -9.01 23.92
C VAL A 815 6.34 -9.99 23.93
N LEU A 816 7.54 -9.49 23.64
CA LEU A 816 8.78 -10.27 23.58
C LEU A 816 9.67 -9.94 24.77
N ASP A 817 10.44 -10.91 25.22
CA ASP A 817 11.55 -10.69 26.15
C ASP A 817 12.70 -10.03 25.38
N ALA A 818 13.14 -8.87 25.84
CA ALA A 818 14.15 -8.09 25.13
C ALA A 818 15.55 -8.75 25.15
N SER A 819 15.82 -9.64 26.11
CA SER A 819 17.13 -10.27 26.27
C SER A 819 17.38 -11.38 25.27
N ASN A 820 16.34 -12.12 24.89
CA ASN A 820 16.44 -13.33 24.05
C ASN A 820 15.48 -13.35 22.84
N GLY A 821 14.55 -12.40 22.74
CA GLY A 821 13.60 -12.29 21.64
C GLY A 821 12.45 -13.29 21.71
N GLU A 822 12.31 -14.06 22.79
CA GLU A 822 11.24 -15.03 22.95
C GLU A 822 9.89 -14.31 23.14
N ILE A 823 8.86 -14.79 22.45
CA ILE A 823 7.49 -14.29 22.62
C ILE A 823 7.00 -14.73 24.00
N ILE A 824 6.90 -13.79 24.94
CA ILE A 824 6.34 -14.02 26.29
C ILE A 824 4.85 -14.34 26.15
N TRP A 825 4.14 -13.55 25.34
CA TRP A 825 2.75 -13.80 24.98
C TRP A 825 2.31 -12.99 23.75
N ALA A 826 1.20 -13.40 23.16
CA ALA A 826 0.50 -12.70 22.08
C ALA A 826 -1.00 -12.65 22.36
N GLY A 827 -1.65 -11.52 22.09
CA GLY A 827 -3.04 -11.26 22.46
C GLY A 827 -3.98 -11.14 21.28
N LYS A 828 -4.54 -12.28 20.83
CA LYS A 828 -5.48 -12.29 19.71
C LYS A 828 -6.69 -11.37 19.98
N ASP A 829 -7.13 -10.65 18.95
CA ASP A 829 -8.34 -9.81 18.95
C ASP A 829 -8.34 -8.63 19.95
N LEU A 830 -7.18 -8.28 20.52
CA LEU A 830 -7.09 -7.17 21.48
C LEU A 830 -7.27 -5.78 20.85
N VAL A 831 -6.92 -5.62 19.57
CA VAL A 831 -6.94 -4.31 18.87
C VAL A 831 -7.59 -4.39 17.47
N GLY A 832 -8.43 -5.41 17.25
CA GLY A 832 -9.03 -5.66 15.93
C GLY A 832 -8.03 -6.10 14.87
N SER A 833 -8.44 -6.08 13.61
CA SER A 833 -7.55 -6.25 12.46
C SER A 833 -6.80 -4.94 12.15
N SER A 834 -5.56 -5.09 11.68
CA SER A 834 -4.76 -4.04 11.02
C SER A 834 -4.47 -2.78 11.86
N THR A 835 -3.58 -2.92 12.85
CA THR A 835 -3.04 -1.78 13.62
C THR A 835 -2.30 -0.79 12.72
N SER A 836 -2.52 0.50 12.91
CA SER A 836 -2.00 1.56 12.02
C SER A 836 -1.23 2.67 12.77
N THR A 837 -1.19 2.62 14.10
CA THR A 837 -0.34 3.49 14.94
C THR A 837 0.78 2.69 15.60
N GLY A 838 1.83 3.39 16.04
CA GLY A 838 2.75 2.84 17.05
C GLY A 838 2.02 2.49 18.36
N ILE A 839 2.77 1.97 19.34
CA ILE A 839 2.26 1.69 20.67
C ILE A 839 2.70 2.76 21.67
N THR A 840 1.75 3.30 22.43
CA THR A 840 2.01 4.16 23.58
C THR A 840 1.85 3.37 24.87
N ILE A 841 2.91 3.27 25.67
CA ILE A 841 2.93 2.44 26.88
C ILE A 841 2.76 3.33 28.11
N GLY A 842 1.57 3.33 28.70
CA GLY A 842 1.27 3.90 30.00
C GLY A 842 1.71 3.02 31.17
N ASP A 843 1.41 3.45 32.39
CA ASP A 843 1.88 2.74 33.58
C ASP A 843 1.16 1.40 33.76
N LYS A 844 -0.13 1.34 33.39
CA LYS A 844 -0.95 0.13 33.44
C LYS A 844 -1.49 -0.30 32.08
N LEU A 845 -1.66 0.62 31.13
CA LEU A 845 -2.33 0.37 29.86
C LEU A 845 -1.41 0.70 28.69
N CYS A 846 -1.59 0.00 27.59
CA CYS A 846 -1.02 0.34 26.29
C CYS A 846 -2.12 0.83 25.36
N PHE A 847 -1.82 1.81 24.52
CA PHE A 847 -2.77 2.44 23.60
C PHE A 847 -2.32 2.31 22.14
N MET A 848 -3.25 1.90 21.28
CA MET A 848 -3.01 1.63 19.85
C MET A 848 -4.26 1.95 19.03
N GLY A 849 -4.09 2.44 17.81
CA GLY A 849 -5.14 2.66 16.81
C GLY A 849 -5.05 1.68 15.64
N ASN A 850 -6.16 1.53 14.90
CA ASN A 850 -6.24 0.69 13.71
C ASN A 850 -6.79 1.42 12.47
N LEU A 851 -6.73 0.74 11.31
CA LEU A 851 -7.19 1.28 10.02
C LEU A 851 -8.70 1.52 9.97
N SER A 852 -9.44 0.82 10.81
CA SER A 852 -10.86 1.07 10.98
C SER A 852 -11.10 2.26 11.91
N GLY A 853 -10.16 3.16 12.21
CA GLY A 853 -10.44 4.36 13.00
C GLY A 853 -10.72 4.14 14.50
N SER A 854 -10.44 2.94 15.02
CA SER A 854 -10.68 2.58 16.42
C SER A 854 -9.42 2.75 17.25
N LEU A 855 -9.55 3.35 18.44
CA LEU A 855 -8.55 3.43 19.49
C LEU A 855 -8.81 2.37 20.56
N PHE A 856 -7.76 1.71 21.01
CA PHE A 856 -7.83 0.61 21.97
C PHE A 856 -6.98 0.90 23.19
N ALA A 857 -7.45 0.48 24.37
CA ALA A 857 -6.60 0.32 25.54
C ALA A 857 -6.51 -1.14 25.95
N VAL A 858 -5.28 -1.60 26.15
CA VAL A 858 -4.96 -2.97 26.52
C VAL A 858 -4.22 -2.95 27.84
N ASP A 859 -4.66 -3.78 28.78
CA ASP A 859 -3.87 -4.10 29.97
C ASP A 859 -2.97 -5.29 29.64
N PRO A 860 -1.65 -5.09 29.51
CA PRO A 860 -0.73 -6.17 29.14
C PRO A 860 -0.52 -7.18 30.28
N ALA A 861 -0.70 -6.78 31.55
CA ALA A 861 -0.57 -7.69 32.68
C ALA A 861 -1.78 -8.63 32.77
N ALA A 862 -2.98 -8.08 32.57
CA ALA A 862 -4.22 -8.86 32.49
C ALA A 862 -4.43 -9.54 31.12
N ARG A 863 -3.62 -9.20 30.10
CA ARG A 863 -3.73 -9.65 28.71
C ARG A 863 -5.13 -9.45 28.13
N LYS A 864 -5.73 -8.30 28.44
CA LYS A 864 -7.13 -8.00 28.13
C LYS A 864 -7.31 -6.60 27.56
N ARG A 865 -8.16 -6.48 26.54
CA ARG A 865 -8.67 -5.19 26.07
C ARG A 865 -9.59 -4.62 27.15
N GLN A 866 -9.21 -3.49 27.71
CA GLN A 866 -10.04 -2.78 28.68
C GLN A 866 -11.20 -2.09 27.97
N TRP A 867 -10.91 -1.41 26.87
CA TRP A 867 -11.92 -0.71 26.08
C TRP A 867 -11.50 -0.53 24.62
N LYS A 868 -12.49 -0.23 23.79
CA LYS A 868 -12.39 0.18 22.38
C LYS A 868 -13.23 1.46 22.23
N LEU A 869 -12.69 2.45 21.54
CA LEU A 869 -13.39 3.68 21.19
C LEU A 869 -13.28 3.91 19.68
N ASN A 870 -14.40 4.13 19.00
CA ASN A 870 -14.40 4.54 17.59
C ASN A 870 -14.31 6.06 17.53
N LEU A 871 -13.37 6.58 16.74
CA LEU A 871 -13.15 8.03 16.58
C LEU A 871 -13.73 8.54 15.25
N TRP A 872 -14.78 7.90 14.75
CA TRP A 872 -15.40 8.23 13.47
C TRP A 872 -16.39 9.38 13.60
N LEU A 873 -16.57 10.13 12.51
CA LEU A 873 -17.66 11.07 12.36
C LEU A 873 -18.70 10.46 11.40
N GLY A 874 -19.93 10.28 11.87
CA GLY A 874 -21.00 9.65 11.09
C GLY A 874 -20.79 8.14 10.87
N ASP A 875 -21.15 7.66 9.69
CA ASP A 875 -21.15 6.22 9.34
C ASP A 875 -19.88 5.74 8.61
N GLU A 876 -18.96 6.65 8.27
CA GLU A 876 -17.71 6.33 7.57
C GLU A 876 -16.53 6.26 8.54
N TYR A 877 -15.72 5.19 8.46
CA TYR A 877 -14.48 5.08 9.23
C TYR A 877 -13.28 5.65 8.46
N ARG A 878 -12.29 6.19 9.17
CA ARG A 878 -11.00 6.62 8.61
C ARG A 878 -9.84 6.08 9.43
N PRO A 879 -8.69 5.76 8.83
CA PRO A 879 -7.56 5.18 9.57
C PRO A 879 -7.01 6.12 10.64
N LEU A 880 -6.36 5.54 11.68
CA LEU A 880 -5.58 6.31 12.66
C LEU A 880 -4.09 6.14 12.39
N HIS A 881 -3.41 7.20 11.97
CA HIS A 881 -1.94 7.20 11.79
C HIS A 881 -1.20 7.87 12.95
N SER A 882 -1.83 8.84 13.60
CA SER A 882 -1.27 9.55 14.76
C SER A 882 -1.17 8.59 15.95
N THR A 883 0.05 8.40 16.47
CA THR A 883 0.24 7.63 17.70
C THR A 883 -0.11 8.51 18.90
N PRO A 884 -0.96 8.06 19.83
CA PRO A 884 -1.45 8.95 20.89
C PRO A 884 -0.33 9.37 21.85
N ALA A 885 -0.32 10.63 22.28
CA ALA A 885 0.47 11.04 23.42
C ALA A 885 -0.32 10.80 24.71
N TYR A 886 0.36 10.35 25.77
CA TYR A 886 -0.26 9.97 27.03
C TYR A 886 0.43 10.65 28.21
N LEU A 887 -0.33 11.40 29.00
CA LEU A 887 0.13 12.00 30.24
C LEU A 887 -0.96 11.83 31.31
N GLU A 888 -0.58 11.24 32.45
CA GLU A 888 -1.44 11.03 33.62
C GLU A 888 -2.72 10.23 33.31
N SER A 889 -3.84 10.91 33.04
CA SER A 889 -5.14 10.30 32.74
C SER A 889 -5.72 10.77 31.40
N THR A 890 -4.93 11.45 30.57
CA THR A 890 -5.38 12.02 29.30
C THR A 890 -4.57 11.48 28.12
N LEU A 891 -5.28 11.12 27.06
CA LEU A 891 -4.72 10.83 25.74
C LEU A 891 -4.96 12.00 24.80
N TYR A 892 -3.99 12.31 23.96
CA TYR A 892 -4.10 13.26 22.86
C TYR A 892 -3.84 12.51 21.56
N ILE A 893 -4.74 12.61 20.59
CA ILE A 893 -4.64 11.85 19.33
C ILE A 893 -5.14 12.66 18.14
N GLY A 894 -4.37 12.65 17.06
CA GLY A 894 -4.78 13.20 15.77
C GLY A 894 -5.65 12.22 14.98
N THR A 895 -6.59 12.73 14.18
CA THR A 895 -7.47 11.93 13.34
C THR A 895 -7.43 12.33 11.87
N HIS A 896 -7.88 11.42 11.01
CA HIS A 896 -8.08 11.68 9.59
C HIS A 896 -9.30 12.55 9.26
N TYR A 897 -10.08 12.98 10.26
CA TYR A 897 -11.10 14.01 10.11
C TYR A 897 -10.53 15.42 10.37
N GLY A 898 -9.21 15.53 10.49
CA GLY A 898 -8.53 16.78 10.75
C GLY A 898 -8.76 17.33 12.15
N THR A 899 -8.94 16.43 13.13
CA THR A 899 -9.06 16.80 14.54
C THR A 899 -7.85 16.38 15.36
N LEU A 900 -7.52 17.18 16.38
CA LEU A 900 -6.75 16.74 17.54
C LEU A 900 -7.71 16.63 18.72
N THR A 901 -7.83 15.43 19.29
CA THR A 901 -8.80 15.13 20.35
C THR A 901 -8.09 14.78 21.65
N ALA A 902 -8.54 15.38 22.76
CA ALA A 902 -8.13 14.99 24.11
C ALA A 902 -9.21 14.14 24.78
N LEU A 903 -8.82 12.99 25.32
CA LEU A 903 -9.72 11.99 25.88
C LEU A 903 -9.30 11.63 27.31
N ASN A 904 -10.27 11.52 28.22
CA ASN A 904 -10.02 10.96 29.53
C ASN A 904 -9.93 9.42 29.43
N VAL A 905 -8.85 8.84 29.94
CA VAL A 905 -8.59 7.39 29.84
C VAL A 905 -9.54 6.53 30.66
N GLN A 906 -10.11 7.07 31.74
CA GLN A 906 -11.00 6.33 32.65
C GLN A 906 -12.47 6.44 32.25
N SER A 907 -12.95 7.65 31.95
CA SER A 907 -14.35 7.85 31.53
C SER A 907 -14.57 7.63 30.03
N HIS A 908 -13.49 7.65 29.24
CA HIS A 908 -13.51 7.64 27.76
C HIS A 908 -14.15 8.90 27.15
N GLU A 909 -14.49 9.89 27.98
CA GLU A 909 -15.13 11.11 27.51
C GLU A 909 -14.11 12.04 26.84
N LYS A 910 -14.58 12.69 25.79
CA LYS A 910 -13.88 13.78 25.12
C LYS A 910 -13.81 14.99 26.04
N ILE A 911 -12.59 15.40 26.39
CA ILE A 911 -12.32 16.58 27.20
C ILE A 911 -12.46 17.82 26.31
N TRP A 912 -11.79 17.80 25.15
CA TRP A 912 -11.87 18.84 24.13
C TRP A 912 -11.45 18.27 22.77
N GLU A 913 -11.74 19.03 21.72
CA GLU A 913 -11.34 18.74 20.35
C GLU A 913 -11.04 20.02 19.59
N PHE A 914 -9.97 19.98 18.81
CA PHE A 914 -9.54 21.05 17.93
C PHE A 914 -9.72 20.61 16.48
N HIS A 915 -10.18 21.52 15.62
CA HIS A 915 -10.36 21.28 14.18
C HIS A 915 -9.37 22.13 13.38
N THR A 916 -8.73 21.50 12.40
CA THR A 916 -7.73 22.10 11.50
C THR A 916 -8.36 22.91 10.36
N GLN A 917 -7.54 23.54 9.52
CA GLN A 917 -8.00 24.19 8.29
C GLN A 917 -8.21 23.14 7.18
N PRO A 918 -8.83 23.48 6.03
CA PRO A 918 -8.96 22.54 4.91
C PRO A 918 -7.62 21.95 4.46
N ALA A 919 -7.65 20.68 4.05
CA ALA A 919 -6.46 19.95 3.62
C ALA A 919 -5.82 20.58 2.37
N LEU A 920 -4.47 20.56 2.26
CA LEU A 920 -3.79 20.95 1.01
C LEU A 920 -3.79 19.82 -0.01
N VAL A 921 -3.70 18.58 0.45
CA VAL A 921 -3.67 17.35 -0.36
C VAL A 921 -4.49 16.28 0.37
N ASN A 922 -4.96 15.27 -0.34
CA ASN A 922 -5.63 14.13 0.28
C ASN A 922 -4.61 13.05 0.68
N PRO A 923 -4.38 12.76 1.97
CA PRO A 923 -3.37 11.80 2.42
C PRO A 923 -3.97 10.42 2.75
N SER A 924 -5.22 10.14 2.38
CA SER A 924 -6.03 9.11 3.03
C SER A 924 -6.80 8.20 2.08
N HIS A 925 -6.62 6.90 2.30
CA HIS A 925 -7.36 5.83 1.64
C HIS A 925 -8.89 6.04 1.72
N ARG A 926 -9.58 6.01 0.56
CA ARG A 926 -11.05 6.10 0.39
C ARG A 926 -11.70 7.38 0.94
N ILE A 927 -11.11 8.55 0.73
CA ILE A 927 -11.71 9.85 1.10
C ILE A 927 -11.77 10.78 -0.12
N PRO A 928 -12.83 11.61 -0.28
CA PRO A 928 -12.86 12.67 -1.30
C PRO A 928 -11.71 13.68 -1.18
N PHE A 929 -11.33 14.31 -2.31
CA PHE A 929 -10.29 15.35 -2.33
C PHE A 929 -10.64 16.58 -1.49
N ALA A 930 -11.90 17.03 -1.57
CA ALA A 930 -12.39 18.15 -0.79
C ALA A 930 -12.64 17.72 0.66
N GLN A 931 -11.76 18.13 1.57
CA GLN A 931 -11.93 17.92 3.01
C GLN A 931 -12.08 19.25 3.73
N GLU A 932 -13.11 19.37 4.56
CA GLU A 932 -13.34 20.56 5.40
C GLU A 932 -12.17 20.82 6.37
N HIS A 933 -11.47 19.75 6.77
CA HIS A 933 -10.37 19.77 7.72
C HIS A 933 -9.22 18.86 7.26
N GLY A 934 -7.99 19.32 7.48
CA GLY A 934 -6.75 18.66 7.11
C GLY A 934 -6.37 17.55 8.08
N PRO A 935 -6.25 16.29 7.63
CA PRO A 935 -5.87 15.16 8.48
C PRO A 935 -4.65 15.43 9.36
N VAL A 936 -4.73 14.99 10.62
CA VAL A 936 -3.63 15.07 11.60
C VAL A 936 -2.94 13.71 11.68
N LEU A 937 -1.96 13.49 10.80
CA LEU A 937 -1.14 12.26 10.80
C LEU A 937 0.04 12.34 11.77
N SER A 938 0.51 13.56 12.07
CA SER A 938 1.57 13.76 13.05
C SER A 938 1.12 13.29 14.45
N SER A 939 2.05 12.71 15.21
CA SER A 939 1.79 12.35 16.60
C SER A 939 1.96 13.58 17.49
N PRO A 940 1.01 13.88 18.39
CA PRO A 940 1.10 15.05 19.25
C PRO A 940 2.29 14.96 20.20
N VAL A 941 2.88 16.12 20.52
CA VAL A 941 3.94 16.26 21.52
C VAL A 941 3.49 17.19 22.63
N ILE A 942 3.59 16.72 23.86
CA ILE A 942 3.25 17.47 25.07
C ILE A 942 4.51 18.15 25.58
N SER A 943 4.49 19.49 25.68
CA SER A 943 5.57 20.27 26.29
C SER A 943 4.97 21.29 27.26
N GLY A 944 5.02 20.97 28.55
CA GLY A 944 4.38 21.75 29.61
C GLY A 944 2.86 21.84 29.44
N GLU A 945 2.34 23.06 29.27
CA GLU A 945 0.90 23.33 29.14
C GLU A 945 0.40 23.32 27.68
N LEU A 946 1.25 22.95 26.73
CA LEU A 946 0.96 22.96 25.30
C LEU A 946 1.05 21.57 24.69
N VAL A 947 0.23 21.36 23.67
CA VAL A 947 0.33 20.23 22.74
C VAL A 947 0.68 20.77 21.36
N TYR A 948 1.78 20.29 20.80
CA TYR A 948 2.30 20.64 19.48
C TYR A 948 1.97 19.53 18.47
N PHE A 949 1.53 19.92 17.27
CA PHE A 949 1.22 18.99 16.18
C PHE A 949 1.21 19.70 14.82
N GLY A 950 1.46 18.95 13.76
CA GLY A 950 1.30 19.38 12.37
C GLY A 950 0.08 18.75 11.70
N SER A 951 -0.47 19.44 10.69
CA SER A 951 -1.54 18.92 9.86
C SER A 951 -1.18 19.01 8.36
N VAL A 952 -1.87 18.20 7.57
CA VAL A 952 -1.82 18.19 6.11
C VAL A 952 -2.39 19.48 5.49
N ASP A 953 -3.06 20.33 6.29
CA ASP A 953 -3.43 21.70 5.93
C ASP A 953 -2.23 22.68 5.80
N GLY A 954 -1.03 22.23 6.16
CA GLY A 954 0.21 22.99 6.09
C GLY A 954 0.42 23.98 7.24
N TRP A 955 -0.32 23.83 8.34
CA TRP A 955 -0.13 24.59 9.57
C TRP A 955 0.49 23.72 10.68
N PHE A 956 1.46 24.32 11.38
CA PHE A 956 1.99 23.77 12.62
C PHE A 956 1.34 24.47 13.80
N TYR A 957 0.76 23.72 14.73
CA TYR A 957 -0.10 24.22 15.80
C TYR A 957 0.51 24.02 17.17
N ALA A 958 0.13 24.92 18.09
CA ALA A 958 0.26 24.75 19.53
C ALA A 958 -1.09 25.08 20.17
N VAL A 959 -1.68 24.11 20.87
CA VAL A 959 -2.94 24.27 21.59
C VAL A 959 -2.75 24.12 23.09
N SER A 960 -3.65 24.75 23.85
CA SER A 960 -3.70 24.57 25.31
C SER A 960 -4.02 23.13 25.65
N ARG A 961 -3.15 22.48 26.42
CA ARG A 961 -3.34 21.11 26.90
C ARG A 961 -4.65 20.93 27.71
N ALA A 962 -5.04 21.97 28.44
CA ALA A 962 -6.23 21.96 29.30
C ALA A 962 -7.54 22.20 28.53
N THR A 963 -7.52 22.98 27.44
CA THR A 963 -8.75 23.49 26.82
C THR A 963 -8.88 23.24 25.31
N GLY A 964 -7.81 22.77 24.64
CA GLY A 964 -7.78 22.60 23.19
C GLY A 964 -7.75 23.90 22.39
N LYS A 965 -7.80 25.07 23.06
CA LYS A 965 -7.78 26.37 22.37
C LYS A 965 -6.44 26.62 21.68
N GLU A 966 -6.50 27.14 20.46
CA GLU A 966 -5.32 27.62 19.72
C GLU A 966 -4.57 28.67 20.56
N ILE A 967 -3.31 28.41 20.86
CA ILE A 967 -2.41 29.37 21.51
C ILE A 967 -1.50 30.01 20.46
N TRP A 968 -1.08 29.23 19.47
CA TRP A 968 -0.21 29.67 18.40
C TRP A 968 -0.29 28.72 17.21
N LYS A 969 -0.01 29.24 16.02
CA LYS A 969 0.21 28.44 14.82
C LYS A 969 1.15 29.14 13.85
N TYR A 970 1.73 28.36 12.94
CA TYR A 970 2.64 28.83 11.89
C TYR A 970 2.32 28.20 10.54
N ARG A 971 2.23 29.03 9.49
CA ARG A 971 1.89 28.56 8.15
C ARG A 971 3.15 28.17 7.39
N ILE A 972 3.50 26.89 7.43
CA ILE A 972 4.53 26.32 6.54
C ILE A 972 3.99 26.25 5.10
N GLY A 973 2.70 25.97 4.93
CA GLY A 973 2.07 25.91 3.61
C GLY A 973 2.61 24.75 2.76
N SER A 974 3.01 23.67 3.41
CA SER A 974 3.22 22.36 2.81
C SER A 974 2.76 21.32 3.85
N PRO A 975 2.18 20.17 3.45
CA PRO A 975 1.67 19.18 4.39
C PRO A 975 2.69 18.82 5.49
N ILE A 976 2.24 18.82 6.75
CA ILE A 976 3.07 18.48 7.91
C ILE A 976 2.58 17.15 8.48
N MET A 977 3.28 16.08 8.11
CA MET A 977 2.95 14.71 8.49
C MET A 977 3.95 14.14 9.51
N THR A 978 5.08 14.81 9.71
CA THR A 978 6.09 14.43 10.71
C THR A 978 5.64 14.83 12.12
N SER A 979 5.99 14.02 13.11
CA SER A 979 5.80 14.41 14.52
C SER A 979 6.95 15.33 14.95
N ALA A 980 6.69 16.28 15.84
CA ALA A 980 7.73 17.20 16.31
C ALA A 980 8.72 16.50 17.28
N ALA A 981 9.90 17.11 17.46
CA ALA A 981 10.83 16.80 18.54
C ALA A 981 11.09 18.06 19.37
N VAL A 982 11.22 17.91 20.69
CA VAL A 982 11.39 19.04 21.61
C VAL A 982 12.65 18.84 22.43
N SER A 983 13.49 19.87 22.46
CA SER A 983 14.70 19.90 23.28
C SER A 983 15.07 21.33 23.65
N GLY A 984 15.42 21.56 24.91
CA GLY A 984 15.78 22.86 25.45
C GLY A 984 14.68 23.90 25.26
N ASN A 985 14.94 24.92 24.45
CA ASN A 985 13.97 25.99 24.14
C ASN A 985 13.35 25.85 22.73
N THR A 986 13.56 24.71 22.07
CA THR A 986 13.30 24.56 20.63
C THR A 986 12.34 23.41 20.34
N VAL A 987 11.45 23.63 19.36
CA VAL A 987 10.65 22.59 18.72
C VAL A 987 11.15 22.40 17.29
N PHE A 988 11.45 21.17 16.91
CA PHE A 988 11.90 20.79 15.56
C PHE A 988 10.80 19.99 14.85
N VAL A 989 10.57 20.28 13.56
CA VAL A 989 9.55 19.57 12.76
C VAL A 989 9.97 19.57 11.29
N GLY A 990 9.64 18.49 10.57
CA GLY A 990 9.82 18.39 9.13
C GLY A 990 8.50 18.53 8.36
N ALA A 991 8.57 18.89 7.07
CA ALA A 991 7.39 18.93 6.21
C ALA A 991 7.65 18.25 4.85
N LEU A 992 6.56 18.03 4.11
CA LEU A 992 6.59 17.39 2.78
C LEU A 992 7.40 18.20 1.74
N ASP A 993 7.60 19.50 1.98
CA ASP A 993 8.48 20.35 1.16
C ASP A 993 9.98 20.04 1.28
N GLY A 994 10.34 19.11 2.17
CA GLY A 994 11.70 18.62 2.36
C GLY A 994 12.55 19.44 3.32
N ASN A 995 11.96 20.40 4.04
CA ASN A 995 12.68 21.20 5.03
C ASN A 995 12.48 20.69 6.46
N LEU A 996 13.56 20.75 7.24
CA LEU A 996 13.54 20.79 8.70
C LEU A 996 13.39 22.24 9.16
N TYR A 997 12.55 22.46 10.17
CA TYR A 997 12.28 23.75 10.80
C TYR A 997 12.61 23.69 12.27
N ALA A 998 13.21 24.76 12.80
CA ALA A 998 13.41 24.96 14.23
C ALA A 998 12.65 26.20 14.71
N PHE A 999 11.81 26.01 15.72
CA PHE A 999 11.02 27.06 16.33
C PHE A 999 11.47 27.34 17.76
N THR A 1000 11.82 28.59 18.05
CA THR A 1000 12.19 29.03 19.40
C THR A 1000 11.18 30.02 19.95
N ARG A 1001 11.16 30.20 21.27
CA ARG A 1001 10.26 31.17 21.90
C ARG A 1001 10.51 32.58 21.32
N GLN A 1002 9.44 33.22 20.86
CA GLN A 1002 9.48 34.64 20.55
C GLN A 1002 9.54 35.39 21.88
N GLU A 1003 10.69 35.98 22.17
CA GLU A 1003 10.80 36.84 23.36
C GLU A 1003 9.98 38.11 23.15
N THR A 1004 8.78 38.15 23.73
CA THR A 1004 7.98 39.36 23.81
C THR A 1004 8.68 40.35 24.72
N GLY A 1005 9.41 41.31 24.15
CA GLY A 1005 10.03 42.37 24.92
C GLY A 1005 8.96 43.21 25.62
N ARG A 1006 8.86 43.11 26.95
CA ARG A 1006 8.90 44.33 27.75
C ARG A 1006 10.36 44.54 28.10
N LEU A 1007 11.05 45.40 27.34
CA LEU A 1007 12.11 46.18 27.96
C LEU A 1007 11.39 47.06 28.99
N GLN A 1008 11.74 46.88 30.27
CA GLN A 1008 11.23 47.69 31.38
C GLN A 1008 11.48 49.17 31.15
#